data_AF-A0AAN5Q2Z3-F1
#
_entry.id   AF-A0AAN5Q2Z3-F1
#
_cell.length_a   1.000
_cell.length_b   1.000
_cell.length_c   1.000
_cell.angle_alpha   90.00
_cell.angle_beta   90.00
_cell.angle_gamma   90.00
#
_symmetry.space_group_name_H-M   'P 1'
#
loop_
_entity.id
_entity.type
_entity.pdbx_description
1 polymer ?
#
loop_
_entity_poly.entity_id
_entity_poly.type
_entity_poly.pdbx_seq_one_letter_code
_entity_poly.pdbx_strand_id
1 'polypeptide(L)'
;MKEQQKAIFIDNIKSKCSVDEHMAKELADSLLEIHQLNTGINEQTLVSEVFLTKFALYLKIGKEIALDWVRKNKDLDTPFPSDAVENQPAKDAKKPVENKAQVYGAMTVGRSPVNKALNQLTNDLLKEVVERGKTQKAQKLRAYIFDQLARRLEASLSQEQINDLYNRIRGTGDYTKSESFSEEQLKILKEKVVPELKRELSDLSNGNVNILGLDVSREDKYAFDTTNIFSVWFSNNPAVYMPQHVKTQVEKTAKLNQPGKTRIVFSSLCLNETAQIDFQQWAKENNIELVDIDSIDLKSVSETDAQLLNLAKDELEAMRKGKGGNPAAASDLVRWVDVIIGESSTYIDIDLPMNDKKVTVEVHSGFPVLLNMGSALTKDGQQPAMENPAFNTDMIAYSKDKEARRQIIEGVAKKIIARYENCAKYIEESKNEELVRLKNSPGYKLFIEKTDGKFDLCALRAAVSEAHQDALSFATFFGAEYFAKTFATQELIPVIKEAIQHQNQELLTSVIENHIEKQHLNDYPKTPDGIKKLLKSFQGIVYKPLVMEFSGPSAVSSSWVEAISGRSIPRNFEYLAEPMSQPLRVLQHHACVSGKANFSSDNIPKWCELQSDVEKRQQQREDGLSWLPDAQEKLKREGQQAKIEE
;
A
#
# COMPACT_ATOMS: atom_id res chain seq x y z
N MET A 1 31.09 44.31 29.50
CA MET A 1 29.73 43.75 29.49
C MET A 1 29.37 43.02 28.19
N LYS A 2 29.38 43.67 27.01
CA LYS A 2 29.02 43.00 25.73
C LYS A 2 29.85 41.74 25.40
N GLU A 3 31.17 41.80 25.58
CA GLU A 3 32.07 40.66 25.35
C GLU A 3 31.83 39.48 26.32
N GLN A 4 31.54 39.78 27.60
CA GLN A 4 31.25 38.74 28.61
C GLN A 4 29.92 38.04 28.36
N GLN A 5 28.86 38.78 28.01
CA GLN A 5 27.56 38.17 27.66
C GLN A 5 27.64 37.36 26.36
N LYS A 6 28.39 37.84 25.37
CA LYS A 6 28.64 37.08 24.13
C LYS A 6 29.36 35.77 24.42
N ALA A 7 30.39 35.78 25.27
CA ALA A 7 31.08 34.56 25.70
C ALA A 7 30.13 33.57 26.39
N ILE A 8 29.25 34.06 27.28
CA ILE A 8 28.22 33.24 27.94
C ILE A 8 27.26 32.61 26.93
N PHE A 9 26.82 33.34 25.90
CA PHE A 9 25.99 32.76 24.84
C PHE A 9 26.75 31.70 24.04
N ILE A 10 28.01 31.96 23.65
CA ILE A 10 28.82 30.99 22.92
C ILE A 10 28.97 29.70 23.71
N ASP A 11 29.28 29.78 25.01
CA ASP A 11 29.44 28.60 25.86
C ASP A 11 28.11 27.84 26.06
N ASN A 12 27.00 28.56 26.22
CA ASN A 12 25.67 27.95 26.29
C ASN A 12 25.24 27.30 24.98
N ILE A 13 25.57 27.90 23.84
CA ILE A 13 25.28 27.33 22.52
C ILE A 13 26.11 26.07 22.30
N LYS A 14 27.41 26.11 22.55
CA LYS A 14 28.30 24.95 22.38
C LYS A 14 27.97 23.81 23.34
N SER A 15 27.45 24.12 24.53
CA SER A 15 27.06 23.09 25.51
C SER A 15 25.69 22.46 25.24
N LYS A 16 24.80 23.14 24.49
CA LYS A 16 23.43 22.68 24.24
C LYS A 16 23.14 22.30 22.79
N CYS A 17 23.93 22.77 21.84
CA CYS A 17 23.75 22.54 20.42
C CYS A 17 25.05 22.01 19.80
N SER A 18 24.94 21.02 18.92
CA SER A 18 26.08 20.53 18.13
C SER A 18 26.33 21.47 16.94
N VAL A 19 27.07 22.55 17.19
CA VAL A 19 27.43 23.57 16.19
C VAL A 19 28.91 23.92 16.28
N ASP A 20 29.51 24.30 15.14
CA ASP A 20 30.91 24.71 15.10
C ASP A 20 31.16 26.09 15.73
N GLU A 21 32.46 26.42 15.91
CA GLU A 21 32.94 27.67 16.50
C GLU A 21 32.41 28.93 15.79
N HIS A 22 32.23 28.86 14.46
CA HIS A 22 31.79 29.97 13.64
C HIS A 22 30.29 30.21 13.83
N MET A 23 29.49 29.15 13.67
CA MET A 23 28.05 29.17 13.87
C MET A 23 27.68 29.57 15.31
N ALA A 24 28.44 29.11 16.31
CA ALA A 24 28.24 29.51 17.71
C ALA A 24 28.46 31.02 17.92
N LYS A 25 29.46 31.62 17.24
CA LYS A 25 29.72 33.07 17.31
C LYS A 25 28.62 33.87 16.61
N GLU A 26 28.18 33.41 15.45
CA GLU A 26 27.12 34.05 14.67
C GLU A 26 25.75 34.01 15.37
N LEU A 27 25.43 32.87 15.99
CA LEU A 27 24.30 32.72 16.89
C LEU A 27 24.41 33.67 18.07
N ALA A 28 25.55 33.68 18.77
CA ALA A 28 25.76 34.54 19.93
C ALA A 28 25.66 36.04 19.58
N ASP A 29 26.18 36.45 18.42
CA ASP A 29 26.06 37.83 17.94
C ASP A 29 24.60 38.21 17.69
N SER A 30 23.83 37.32 17.06
CA SER A 30 22.42 37.56 16.75
C SER A 30 21.54 37.53 18.01
N LEU A 31 21.83 36.65 18.97
CA LEU A 31 21.15 36.61 20.28
C LEU A 31 21.48 37.83 21.13
N LEU A 32 22.73 38.31 21.09
CA LEU A 32 23.14 39.52 21.78
C LEU A 32 22.41 40.75 21.20
N GLU A 33 22.20 40.78 19.88
CA GLU A 33 21.39 41.81 19.22
C GLU A 33 19.91 41.75 19.64
N ILE A 34 19.31 40.56 19.70
CA ILE A 34 17.95 40.34 20.24
C ILE A 34 17.83 40.83 21.69
N HIS A 35 18.80 40.45 22.55
CA HIS A 35 18.84 40.85 23.94
C HIS A 35 18.99 42.37 24.10
N GLN A 36 19.77 43.02 23.23
CA GLN A 36 19.99 44.48 23.25
C GLN A 36 18.81 45.28 22.69
N LEU A 37 18.01 44.71 21.77
CA LEU A 37 16.85 45.37 21.16
C LEU A 37 15.56 45.33 22.01
N ASN A 38 15.60 44.64 23.16
CA ASN A 38 14.59 44.65 24.23
C ASN A 38 13.15 44.33 23.79
N THR A 39 12.82 43.04 23.69
CA THR A 39 11.45 42.58 23.42
C THR A 39 11.03 41.42 24.34
N GLY A 40 10.95 41.62 25.66
CA GLY A 40 10.18 40.75 26.56
C GLY A 40 10.52 39.24 26.65
N ILE A 41 11.59 38.77 26.00
CA ILE A 41 11.99 37.35 25.99
C ILE A 41 12.99 37.10 27.14
N ASN A 42 12.69 36.11 27.97
CA ASN A 42 13.55 35.68 29.08
C ASN A 42 14.91 35.15 28.56
N GLU A 43 16.01 35.52 29.21
CA GLU A 43 17.35 34.99 28.91
C GLU A 43 17.38 33.46 28.93
N GLN A 44 16.60 32.82 29.82
CA GLN A 44 16.49 31.35 29.89
C GLN A 44 15.89 30.74 28.62
N THR A 45 14.96 31.43 27.97
CA THR A 45 14.38 31.02 26.69
C THR A 45 15.41 31.10 25.57
N LEU A 46 16.20 32.18 25.53
CA LEU A 46 17.25 32.41 24.53
C LEU A 46 18.39 31.37 24.60
N VAL A 47 18.56 30.73 25.76
CA VAL A 47 19.53 29.65 25.95
C VAL A 47 18.88 28.27 26.03
N SER A 48 17.60 28.13 25.73
CA SER A 48 16.96 26.81 25.66
C SER A 48 17.40 26.08 24.38
N GLU A 49 17.62 24.77 24.47
CA GLU A 49 18.07 23.97 23.32
C GLU A 49 17.07 24.04 22.15
N VAL A 50 15.76 24.01 22.47
CA VAL A 50 14.68 24.10 21.46
C VAL A 50 14.72 25.45 20.74
N PHE A 51 14.87 26.56 21.47
CA PHE A 51 14.96 27.89 20.87
C PHE A 51 16.22 28.03 20.02
N LEU A 52 17.38 27.66 20.56
CA LEU A 52 18.66 27.76 19.86
C LEU A 52 18.67 26.92 18.58
N THR A 53 18.10 25.72 18.63
CA THR A 53 17.97 24.84 17.45
C THR A 53 17.08 25.47 16.39
N LYS A 54 15.91 26.01 16.76
CA LYS A 54 15.02 26.69 15.81
C LYS A 54 15.67 27.96 15.26
N PHE A 55 16.23 28.79 16.13
CA PHE A 55 16.88 30.04 15.76
C PHE A 55 18.06 29.81 14.80
N ALA A 56 18.87 28.78 15.04
CA ALA A 56 19.94 28.38 14.12
C ALA A 56 19.41 28.00 12.74
N LEU A 57 18.29 27.28 12.66
CA LEU A 57 17.67 26.94 11.38
C LEU A 57 17.11 28.18 10.66
N TYR A 58 16.49 29.11 11.39
CA TYR A 58 16.02 30.38 10.82
C TYR A 58 17.18 31.28 10.36
N LEU A 59 18.29 31.31 11.10
CA LEU A 59 19.50 32.05 10.71
C LEU A 59 20.07 31.54 9.40
N LYS A 60 20.04 30.23 9.17
CA LYS A 60 20.41 29.62 7.88
C LYS A 60 19.53 30.08 6.72
N ILE A 61 18.29 30.53 6.97
CA ILE A 61 17.42 31.16 5.96
C ILE A 61 17.84 32.60 5.72
N GLY A 62 18.07 33.34 6.81
CA GLY A 62 18.61 34.69 6.77
C GLY A 62 18.45 35.40 8.10
N LYS A 63 19.40 36.29 8.41
CA LYS A 63 19.45 37.01 9.69
C LYS A 63 18.16 37.76 10.00
N GLU A 64 17.63 38.54 9.07
CA GLU A 64 16.40 39.32 9.31
C GLU A 64 15.17 38.44 9.53
N ILE A 65 15.11 37.28 8.87
CA ILE A 65 14.03 36.31 9.03
C ILE A 65 14.09 35.68 10.41
N ALA A 66 15.29 35.32 10.87
CA ALA A 66 15.50 34.83 12.23
C ALA A 66 15.11 35.86 13.29
N LEU A 67 15.51 37.11 13.11
CA LEU A 67 15.13 38.21 14.00
C LEU A 67 13.62 38.45 13.98
N ASP A 68 12.95 38.37 12.83
CA ASP A 68 11.51 38.49 12.70
C ASP A 68 10.75 37.33 13.38
N TRP A 69 11.23 36.09 13.23
CA TRP A 69 10.70 34.93 13.96
C TRP A 69 10.76 35.13 15.47
N VAL A 70 11.91 35.60 15.98
CA VAL A 70 12.07 35.90 17.41
C VAL A 70 11.11 37.00 17.86
N ARG A 71 10.96 38.08 17.08
CA ARG A 71 10.03 39.17 17.38
C ARG A 71 8.56 38.69 17.42
N LYS A 72 8.20 37.67 16.64
CA LYS A 72 6.85 37.09 16.59
C LYS A 72 6.58 36.06 17.69
N ASN A 73 7.62 35.43 18.26
CA ASN A 73 7.51 34.33 19.22
C ASN A 73 8.06 34.74 20.60
N LYS A 74 7.47 35.79 21.18
CA LYS A 74 7.95 36.39 22.45
C LYS A 74 7.66 35.54 23.70
N ASP A 75 6.67 34.65 23.65
CA ASP A 75 6.18 33.83 24.77
C ASP A 75 6.43 32.33 24.55
N LEU A 76 7.70 31.89 24.50
CA LEU A 76 8.05 30.47 24.49
C LEU A 76 8.18 29.88 25.92
N ASP A 77 7.39 30.36 26.86
CA ASP A 77 7.33 29.89 28.25
C ASP A 77 6.32 28.73 28.44
N THR A 78 6.07 27.96 27.37
CA THR A 78 5.40 26.66 27.55
C THR A 78 6.45 25.67 28.03
N PRO A 79 6.40 25.18 29.28
CA PRO A 79 7.30 24.15 29.72
C PRO A 79 7.10 22.92 28.84
N PHE A 80 8.20 22.34 28.36
CA PHE A 80 8.19 20.94 27.95
C PHE A 80 7.63 20.13 29.14
N PRO A 81 6.70 19.18 28.96
CA PRO A 81 6.46 18.19 29.99
C PRO A 81 7.82 17.54 30.28
N SER A 82 8.27 17.64 31.53
CA SER A 82 9.59 17.20 32.00
C SER A 82 9.77 15.67 31.99
N ASP A 83 8.96 14.97 31.22
CA ASP A 83 9.12 13.55 30.89
C ASP A 83 9.40 13.45 29.38
N ALA A 84 10.50 14.08 28.94
CA ALA A 84 11.20 13.64 27.74
C ALA A 84 11.83 12.28 28.07
N VAL A 85 10.99 11.25 28.04
CA VAL A 85 11.41 9.85 27.99
C VAL A 85 12.48 9.76 26.91
N GLU A 86 13.61 9.15 27.25
CA GLU A 86 14.60 8.65 26.31
C GLU A 86 13.89 8.10 25.07
N ASN A 87 13.92 8.86 23.96
CA ASN A 87 13.51 8.35 22.67
C ASN A 87 14.63 7.41 22.16
N GLN A 88 14.70 6.23 22.78
CA GLN A 88 14.88 5.01 22.02
C GLN A 88 13.90 5.04 20.83
N PRO A 89 14.27 4.49 19.66
CA PRO A 89 13.46 4.56 18.45
C PRO A 89 12.01 4.21 18.79
N ALA A 90 11.13 5.22 18.70
CA ALA A 90 9.73 5.03 18.93
C ALA A 90 9.24 4.04 17.88
N LYS A 91 9.05 2.80 18.33
CA LYS A 91 7.98 1.91 17.89
C LYS A 91 6.65 2.68 18.05
N ASP A 92 6.42 3.62 17.16
CA ASP A 92 5.16 4.28 16.91
C ASP A 92 4.59 3.74 15.57
N ALA A 93 4.52 2.41 15.37
CA ALA A 93 3.34 1.68 15.82
C ALA A 93 2.66 2.45 16.92
N LYS A 94 1.64 3.26 16.58
CA LYS A 94 0.65 3.64 17.58
C LYS A 94 0.42 2.38 18.41
N LYS A 95 0.96 2.38 19.64
CA LYS A 95 0.24 1.75 20.73
C LYS A 95 -1.15 2.30 20.49
N PRO A 96 -2.15 1.43 20.27
CA PRO A 96 -3.52 1.90 20.39
C PRO A 96 -3.51 2.76 21.65
N VAL A 97 -4.25 3.86 21.68
CA VAL A 97 -4.73 4.39 22.96
C VAL A 97 -4.89 3.18 23.84
N GLU A 98 -4.07 3.05 24.88
CA GLU A 98 -4.27 2.01 25.85
C GLU A 98 -5.59 2.44 26.49
N ASN A 99 -6.70 2.10 25.84
CA ASN A 99 -7.67 1.21 26.40
C ASN A 99 -6.89 -0.01 26.93
N LYS A 100 -6.09 0.23 27.99
CA LYS A 100 -5.93 -0.65 29.14
C LYS A 100 -7.26 -0.88 29.84
N ALA A 101 -8.35 -0.43 29.24
CA ALA A 101 -9.51 -1.25 29.10
C ALA A 101 -9.32 -2.38 28.05
N GLN A 102 -8.46 -3.38 28.35
CA GLN A 102 -8.87 -4.76 28.08
C GLN A 102 -10.15 -4.95 28.88
N VAL A 103 -11.31 -4.59 28.33
CA VAL A 103 -12.59 -4.79 29.03
C VAL A 103 -13.00 -6.25 28.92
N TYR A 104 -12.60 -6.92 27.84
CA TYR A 104 -13.01 -8.28 27.52
C TYR A 104 -11.82 -9.26 27.46
N GLY A 105 -10.81 -9.05 28.31
CA GLY A 105 -9.78 -10.06 28.56
C GLY A 105 -10.33 -11.24 29.37
N ALA A 106 -10.00 -12.46 28.95
CA ALA A 106 -10.26 -13.77 29.55
C ALA A 106 -11.54 -13.82 30.40
N MET A 107 -12.69 -14.06 29.73
CA MET A 107 -13.98 -14.43 30.33
C MET A 107 -14.14 -13.91 31.77
N THR A 108 -14.49 -12.64 31.97
CA THR A 108 -14.87 -12.20 33.31
C THR A 108 -16.08 -13.02 33.73
N VAL A 109 -15.82 -13.97 34.63
CA VAL A 109 -16.79 -14.81 35.36
C VAL A 109 -17.54 -13.89 36.33
N GLY A 110 -18.23 -12.89 35.78
CA GLY A 110 -18.93 -11.86 36.52
C GLY A 110 -20.39 -12.24 36.68
N ARG A 111 -20.94 -12.10 37.90
CA ARG A 111 -22.35 -12.39 38.21
C ARG A 111 -23.34 -11.30 37.75
N SER A 112 -22.86 -10.25 37.10
CA SER A 112 -23.66 -9.11 36.64
C SER A 112 -24.81 -9.54 35.69
N PRO A 113 -26.04 -9.03 35.88
CA PRO A 113 -27.18 -9.27 34.98
C PRO A 113 -26.88 -8.92 33.51
N VAL A 114 -26.10 -7.86 33.25
CA VAL A 114 -25.67 -7.44 31.91
C VAL A 114 -24.82 -8.51 31.23
N ASN A 115 -23.85 -9.06 31.97
CA ASN A 115 -22.97 -10.13 31.47
C ASN A 115 -23.76 -11.43 31.20
N LYS A 116 -24.73 -11.77 32.06
CA LYS A 116 -25.63 -12.93 31.84
C LYS A 116 -26.45 -12.77 30.55
N ALA A 117 -27.00 -11.59 30.31
CA ALA A 117 -27.78 -11.31 29.11
C ALA A 117 -26.93 -11.39 27.83
N LEU A 118 -25.72 -10.82 27.82
CA LEU A 118 -24.80 -10.95 26.68
C LEU A 118 -24.38 -12.40 26.43
N ASN A 119 -24.09 -13.16 27.49
CA ASN A 119 -23.76 -14.58 27.38
C ASN A 119 -24.92 -15.42 26.82
N GLN A 120 -26.16 -15.11 27.21
CA GLN A 120 -27.35 -15.79 26.70
C GLN A 120 -27.53 -15.52 25.20
N LEU A 121 -27.49 -14.25 24.79
CA LEU A 121 -27.57 -13.85 23.37
C LEU A 121 -26.44 -14.48 22.54
N THR A 122 -25.22 -14.49 23.09
CA THR A 122 -24.06 -15.14 22.45
C THR A 122 -24.31 -16.62 22.22
N ASN A 123 -24.82 -17.33 23.23
CA ASN A 123 -25.08 -18.77 23.13
C ASN A 123 -26.23 -19.08 22.15
N ASP A 124 -27.24 -18.21 22.07
CA ASP A 124 -28.35 -18.40 21.13
C ASP A 124 -27.90 -18.18 19.69
N LEU A 125 -27.07 -17.16 19.42
CA LEU A 125 -26.42 -16.97 18.12
C LEU A 125 -25.46 -18.11 17.76
N LEU A 126 -24.67 -18.60 18.72
CA LEU A 126 -23.70 -19.67 18.48
C LEU A 126 -24.38 -20.98 18.04
N LYS A 127 -25.57 -21.29 18.56
CA LYS A 127 -26.35 -22.47 18.16
C LYS A 127 -26.84 -22.41 16.71
N GLU A 128 -26.99 -21.21 16.14
CA GLU A 128 -27.48 -21.01 14.77
C GLU A 128 -26.39 -21.29 13.72
N VAL A 129 -25.10 -21.28 14.10
CA VAL A 129 -23.97 -21.25 13.14
C VAL A 129 -22.94 -22.39 13.35
N VAL A 130 -22.93 -23.04 14.51
CA VAL A 130 -21.96 -24.11 14.87
C VAL A 130 -22.61 -25.48 14.77
N GLU A 131 -21.87 -26.46 14.21
CA GLU A 131 -22.31 -27.86 14.10
C GLU A 131 -22.71 -28.45 15.46
N ARG A 132 -23.82 -29.19 15.47
CA ARG A 132 -24.34 -29.84 16.68
C ARG A 132 -23.29 -30.81 17.24
N GLY A 133 -22.81 -30.57 18.46
CA GLY A 133 -21.75 -31.37 19.10
C GLY A 133 -20.35 -30.72 19.10
N LYS A 134 -20.09 -29.70 18.27
CA LYS A 134 -18.89 -28.84 18.36
C LYS A 134 -19.12 -27.57 19.19
N THR A 135 -20.37 -27.31 19.60
CA THR A 135 -20.78 -26.16 20.43
C THR A 135 -20.01 -26.06 21.75
N GLN A 136 -19.61 -27.20 22.33
CA GLN A 136 -18.80 -27.25 23.56
C GLN A 136 -17.31 -26.90 23.34
N LYS A 137 -16.80 -26.99 22.10
CA LYS A 137 -15.39 -26.73 21.74
C LYS A 137 -15.17 -25.35 21.09
N ALA A 138 -16.23 -24.65 20.68
CA ALA A 138 -16.19 -23.38 19.95
C ALA A 138 -15.96 -22.13 20.83
N GLN A 139 -15.07 -22.21 21.83
CA GLN A 139 -14.87 -21.15 22.83
C GLN A 139 -14.39 -19.82 22.21
N LYS A 140 -13.63 -19.86 21.11
CA LYS A 140 -13.13 -18.67 20.40
C LYS A 140 -14.21 -17.95 19.58
N LEU A 141 -15.11 -18.69 18.93
CA LEU A 141 -16.23 -18.10 18.20
C LEU A 141 -17.25 -17.50 19.17
N ARG A 142 -17.48 -18.17 20.30
CA ARG A 142 -18.26 -17.63 21.41
C ARG A 142 -17.70 -16.30 21.91
N ALA A 143 -16.39 -16.20 22.13
CA ALA A 143 -15.74 -14.97 22.55
C ALA A 143 -15.89 -13.83 21.50
N TYR A 144 -15.77 -14.16 20.22
CA TYR A 144 -15.99 -13.20 19.13
C TYR A 144 -17.42 -12.65 19.09
N ILE A 145 -18.43 -13.53 19.10
CA ILE A 145 -19.85 -13.12 19.09
C ILE A 145 -20.14 -12.23 20.30
N PHE A 146 -19.61 -12.59 21.47
CA PHE A 146 -19.75 -11.77 22.68
C PHE A 146 -19.11 -10.38 22.52
N ASP A 147 -17.89 -10.29 21.99
CA ASP A 147 -17.19 -9.03 21.73
C ASP A 147 -17.93 -8.16 20.71
N GLN A 148 -18.48 -8.75 19.64
CA GLN A 148 -19.27 -8.02 18.64
C GLN A 148 -20.57 -7.46 19.21
N LEU A 149 -21.28 -8.23 20.03
CA LEU A 149 -22.48 -7.74 20.73
C LEU A 149 -22.15 -6.54 21.62
N ALA A 150 -21.03 -6.60 22.34
CA ALA A 150 -20.59 -5.53 23.23
C ALA A 150 -20.16 -4.27 22.45
N ARG A 151 -19.26 -4.39 21.47
CA ARG A 151 -18.73 -3.24 20.71
C ARG A 151 -19.79 -2.51 19.89
N ARG A 152 -20.73 -3.24 19.29
CA ARG A 152 -21.81 -2.62 18.50
C ARG A 152 -22.82 -1.91 19.38
N LEU A 153 -23.02 -2.41 20.59
CA LEU A 153 -23.78 -1.68 21.61
C LEU A 153 -23.03 -0.41 22.01
N GLU A 154 -21.74 -0.49 22.34
CA GLU A 154 -20.89 0.70 22.66
C GLU A 154 -20.95 1.77 21.56
N ALA A 155 -20.84 1.37 20.28
CA ALA A 155 -20.88 2.29 19.15
C ALA A 155 -22.21 3.05 19.00
N SER A 156 -23.26 2.64 19.71
CA SER A 156 -24.58 3.27 19.72
C SER A 156 -24.86 4.04 21.02
N LEU A 157 -23.85 4.22 21.89
CA LEU A 157 -23.97 4.85 23.21
C LEU A 157 -23.08 6.10 23.33
N SER A 158 -23.45 7.02 24.23
CA SER A 158 -22.61 8.15 24.62
C SER A 158 -21.43 7.70 25.51
N GLN A 159 -20.39 8.52 25.64
CA GLN A 159 -19.22 8.19 26.47
C GLN A 159 -19.57 7.95 27.95
N GLU A 160 -20.58 8.66 28.47
CA GLU A 160 -21.10 8.47 29.83
C GLU A 160 -21.81 7.11 29.98
N GLN A 161 -22.65 6.75 29.00
CA GLN A 161 -23.32 5.45 28.93
C GLN A 161 -22.33 4.29 28.74
N ILE A 162 -21.23 4.51 28.02
CA ILE A 162 -20.14 3.55 27.84
C ILE A 162 -19.42 3.29 29.18
N ASN A 163 -19.09 4.35 29.92
CA ASN A 163 -18.43 4.23 31.22
C ASN A 163 -19.32 3.52 32.25
N ASP A 164 -20.63 3.81 32.25
CA ASP A 164 -21.63 3.11 33.06
C ASP A 164 -21.76 1.62 32.67
N LEU A 165 -21.86 1.32 31.38
CA LEU A 165 -21.87 -0.05 30.86
C LEU A 165 -20.62 -0.82 31.29
N TYR A 166 -19.43 -0.20 31.24
CA TYR A 166 -18.19 -0.81 31.69
C TYR A 166 -18.15 -1.11 33.17
N ASN A 167 -18.61 -0.20 34.01
CA ASN A 167 -18.71 -0.41 35.45
C ASN A 167 -19.66 -1.58 35.77
N ARG A 168 -20.79 -1.69 35.05
CA ARG A 168 -21.76 -2.79 35.18
C ARG A 168 -21.23 -4.13 34.67
N ILE A 169 -20.37 -4.14 33.66
CA ILE A 169 -19.74 -5.35 33.11
C ILE A 169 -18.60 -5.87 34.02
N ARG A 170 -17.76 -4.96 34.52
CA ARG A 170 -16.58 -5.30 35.36
C ARG A 170 -16.94 -5.62 36.80
N GLY A 171 -18.13 -5.21 37.26
CA GLY A 171 -18.58 -5.46 38.63
C GLY A 171 -17.88 -4.60 39.69
N THR A 172 -17.14 -3.56 39.33
CA THR A 172 -16.36 -2.76 40.31
C THR A 172 -17.20 -1.72 41.07
N GLY A 173 -18.47 -2.03 41.40
CA GLY A 173 -19.39 -1.17 42.16
C GLY A 173 -20.35 -1.99 43.03
N ASP A 174 -21.11 -1.32 43.91
CA ASP A 174 -22.07 -1.92 44.85
C ASP A 174 -23.07 -2.87 44.14
N TYR A 175 -22.79 -4.17 44.19
CA TYR A 175 -23.49 -5.23 43.45
C TYR A 175 -24.97 -5.34 43.79
N THR A 176 -25.42 -4.69 44.87
CA THR A 176 -26.83 -4.63 45.27
C THR A 176 -27.66 -3.67 44.40
N LYS A 177 -27.01 -2.84 43.56
CA LYS A 177 -27.65 -1.88 42.64
C LYS A 177 -27.39 -2.14 41.16
N SER A 178 -26.84 -3.30 40.78
CA SER A 178 -26.60 -3.63 39.37
C SER A 178 -27.94 -3.85 38.64
N GLU A 179 -28.55 -2.77 38.15
CA GLU A 179 -29.69 -2.84 37.24
C GLU A 179 -29.29 -3.57 35.95
N SER A 180 -30.29 -4.16 35.28
CA SER A 180 -30.15 -4.73 33.95
C SER A 180 -29.69 -3.67 32.93
N PHE A 181 -29.54 -4.08 31.67
CA PHE A 181 -29.52 -3.11 30.57
C PHE A 181 -30.70 -2.13 30.72
N SER A 182 -30.47 -0.85 30.42
CA SER A 182 -31.57 0.11 30.30
C SER A 182 -32.52 -0.31 29.18
N GLU A 183 -33.76 0.16 29.21
CA GLU A 183 -34.73 -0.12 28.14
C GLU A 183 -34.19 0.29 26.76
N GLU A 184 -33.49 1.42 26.69
CA GLU A 184 -32.83 1.91 25.48
C GLU A 184 -31.71 0.98 25.00
N GLN A 185 -30.85 0.50 25.91
CA GLN A 185 -29.79 -0.47 25.57
C GLN A 185 -30.38 -1.81 25.11
N LEU A 186 -31.45 -2.28 25.76
CA LEU A 186 -32.18 -3.49 25.34
C LEU A 186 -32.81 -3.32 23.97
N LYS A 187 -33.37 -2.15 23.68
CA LYS A 187 -33.95 -1.81 22.39
C LYS A 187 -32.88 -1.84 21.29
N ILE A 188 -31.74 -1.17 21.50
CA ILE A 188 -30.61 -1.18 20.57
C ILE A 188 -30.10 -2.61 20.33
N LEU A 189 -29.92 -3.39 21.40
CA LEU A 189 -29.48 -4.78 21.29
C LEU A 189 -30.45 -5.64 20.46
N LYS A 190 -31.75 -5.58 20.77
CA LYS A 190 -32.77 -6.44 20.15
C LYS A 190 -33.17 -6.02 18.75
N GLU A 191 -33.27 -4.72 18.49
CA GLU A 191 -33.81 -4.19 17.23
C GLU A 191 -32.71 -3.91 16.19
N LYS A 192 -31.46 -3.71 16.61
CA LYS A 192 -30.35 -3.34 15.72
C LYS A 192 -29.21 -4.36 15.77
N VAL A 193 -28.55 -4.49 16.92
CA VAL A 193 -27.28 -5.24 17.03
C VAL A 193 -27.46 -6.74 16.74
N VAL A 194 -28.43 -7.40 17.40
CA VAL A 194 -28.67 -8.84 17.23
C VAL A 194 -29.16 -9.16 15.81
N PRO A 195 -30.14 -8.45 15.22
CA PRO A 195 -30.56 -8.68 13.83
C PRO A 195 -29.44 -8.48 12.80
N GLU A 196 -28.60 -7.45 12.96
CA GLU A 196 -27.43 -7.24 12.10
C GLU A 196 -26.44 -8.39 12.21
N LEU A 197 -26.10 -8.81 13.43
CA LEU A 197 -25.16 -9.90 13.65
C LEU A 197 -25.72 -11.25 13.16
N LYS A 198 -27.04 -11.49 13.33
CA LYS A 198 -27.72 -12.65 12.74
C LYS A 198 -27.65 -12.65 11.22
N ARG A 199 -27.89 -11.50 10.58
CA ARG A 199 -27.79 -11.37 9.13
C ARG A 199 -26.38 -11.70 8.67
N GLU A 200 -25.36 -11.11 9.28
CA GLU A 200 -23.96 -11.40 8.94
C GLU A 200 -23.60 -12.88 9.14
N LEU A 201 -24.06 -13.51 10.21
CA LEU A 201 -23.86 -14.93 10.48
C LEU A 201 -24.64 -15.85 9.52
N SER A 202 -25.80 -15.42 9.03
CA SER A 202 -26.59 -16.11 8.00
C SER A 202 -26.02 -15.90 6.59
N ASP A 203 -25.43 -14.75 6.30
CA ASP A 203 -24.74 -14.51 5.03
C ASP A 203 -23.49 -15.39 4.94
N LEU A 204 -22.84 -15.66 6.08
CA LEU A 204 -21.77 -16.64 6.22
C LEU A 204 -22.23 -18.10 6.01
N SER A 205 -23.53 -18.41 5.96
CA SER A 205 -24.00 -19.78 5.67
C SER A 205 -24.31 -20.02 4.18
N ASN A 206 -24.45 -18.97 3.37
CA ASN A 206 -24.77 -19.13 1.95
C ASN A 206 -23.54 -19.27 1.05
N GLY A 207 -22.38 -18.72 1.44
CA GLY A 207 -21.11 -18.86 0.70
C GLY A 207 -21.19 -18.56 -0.79
N ASN A 208 -22.15 -17.74 -1.22
CA ASN A 208 -22.26 -17.32 -2.60
C ASN A 208 -21.32 -16.15 -2.81
N VAL A 209 -20.47 -16.25 -3.83
CA VAL A 209 -19.56 -15.18 -4.22
C VAL A 209 -19.94 -14.78 -5.63
N ASN A 210 -20.37 -13.53 -5.81
CA ASN A 210 -20.70 -12.98 -7.12
C ASN A 210 -19.67 -11.94 -7.50
N ILE A 211 -18.96 -12.16 -8.60
CA ILE A 211 -17.94 -11.25 -9.12
C ILE A 211 -18.42 -10.77 -10.49
N LEU A 212 -18.61 -9.44 -10.62
CA LEU A 212 -19.05 -8.81 -11.87
C LEU A 212 -20.32 -9.45 -12.47
N GLY A 213 -21.27 -9.82 -11.61
CA GLY A 213 -22.54 -10.40 -12.03
C GLY A 213 -22.51 -11.91 -12.27
N LEU A 214 -21.38 -12.59 -12.05
CA LEU A 214 -21.25 -14.03 -12.22
C LEU A 214 -20.94 -14.73 -10.90
N ASP A 215 -21.69 -15.80 -10.60
CA ASP A 215 -21.48 -16.60 -9.39
C ASP A 215 -20.30 -17.57 -9.53
N VAL A 216 -19.51 -17.69 -8.47
CA VAL A 216 -18.50 -18.73 -8.33
C VAL A 216 -19.20 -20.07 -8.09
N SER A 217 -19.16 -20.95 -9.09
CA SER A 217 -19.72 -22.31 -9.01
C SER A 217 -18.91 -23.19 -8.06
N ARG A 218 -19.56 -24.14 -7.39
CA ARG A 218 -18.89 -25.17 -6.57
C ARG A 218 -18.66 -26.48 -7.31
N GLU A 219 -19.14 -26.58 -8.55
CA GLU A 219 -19.07 -27.79 -9.37
C GLU A 219 -17.82 -27.83 -10.27
N ASP A 220 -17.00 -26.78 -10.22
CA ASP A 220 -15.79 -26.63 -11.03
C ASP A 220 -16.01 -26.82 -12.54
N LYS A 221 -17.09 -26.25 -13.07
CA LYS A 221 -17.52 -26.47 -14.46
C LYS A 221 -16.63 -25.84 -15.55
N TYR A 222 -15.71 -24.93 -15.21
CA TYR A 222 -14.89 -24.24 -16.20
C TYR A 222 -13.54 -24.92 -16.37
N ALA A 223 -13.22 -25.34 -17.60
CA ALA A 223 -11.96 -25.97 -17.97
C ALA A 223 -10.92 -24.93 -18.40
N PHE A 224 -9.65 -25.17 -18.05
CA PHE A 224 -8.50 -24.32 -18.36
C PHE A 224 -7.36 -25.15 -18.94
N ASP A 225 -6.68 -24.62 -19.96
CA ASP A 225 -5.43 -25.18 -20.47
C ASP A 225 -4.23 -24.58 -19.73
N THR A 226 -3.46 -25.41 -19.02
CA THR A 226 -2.27 -24.94 -18.28
C THR A 226 -0.99 -24.97 -19.13
N THR A 227 -1.07 -25.50 -20.35
CA THR A 227 0.05 -25.67 -21.28
C THR A 227 0.14 -24.56 -22.31
N ASN A 228 -0.93 -23.80 -22.52
CA ASN A 228 -0.91 -22.59 -23.35
C ASN A 228 -0.66 -21.37 -22.45
N ILE A 229 0.59 -20.93 -22.39
CA ILE A 229 1.01 -19.81 -21.54
C ILE A 229 1.37 -18.60 -22.39
N PHE A 230 1.18 -17.41 -21.84
CA PHE A 230 1.74 -16.20 -22.39
C PHE A 230 2.33 -15.30 -21.31
N SER A 231 3.41 -14.61 -21.66
CA SER A 231 4.01 -13.56 -20.86
C SER A 231 4.08 -12.28 -21.69
N VAL A 232 4.26 -11.14 -21.03
CA VAL A 232 4.39 -9.84 -21.69
C VAL A 232 5.78 -9.29 -21.42
N TRP A 233 6.44 -8.77 -22.46
CA TRP A 233 7.70 -8.07 -22.33
C TRP A 233 7.76 -6.86 -23.27
N PHE A 234 7.85 -5.68 -22.68
CA PHE A 234 8.06 -4.43 -23.41
C PHE A 234 9.45 -3.87 -23.05
N SER A 235 10.36 -3.87 -24.02
CA SER A 235 11.69 -3.33 -23.80
C SER A 235 11.68 -1.80 -23.66
N ASN A 236 12.49 -1.30 -22.75
CA ASN A 236 12.78 0.12 -22.59
C ASN A 236 14.10 0.54 -23.26
N ASN A 237 14.79 -0.41 -23.88
CA ASN A 237 16.03 -0.21 -24.62
C ASN A 237 15.82 -0.67 -26.08
N PRO A 238 15.77 0.26 -27.05
CA PRO A 238 15.53 -0.09 -28.45
C PRO A 238 16.53 -1.07 -29.07
N ALA A 239 17.74 -1.16 -28.51
CA ALA A 239 18.79 -2.03 -29.02
C ALA A 239 18.81 -3.43 -28.39
N VAL A 240 17.97 -3.68 -27.37
CA VAL A 240 17.96 -4.93 -26.59
C VAL A 240 16.53 -5.40 -26.44
N TYR A 241 16.17 -6.49 -27.12
CA TYR A 241 14.82 -7.03 -27.03
C TYR A 241 14.51 -7.60 -25.65
N MET A 242 15.49 -8.20 -24.98
CA MET A 242 15.33 -8.79 -23.64
C MET A 242 16.71 -8.95 -22.96
N PRO A 243 16.85 -8.65 -21.65
CA PRO A 243 18.06 -8.91 -20.89
C PRO A 243 18.37 -10.42 -20.78
N GLN A 244 19.65 -10.78 -20.69
CA GLN A 244 20.10 -12.17 -20.73
C GLN A 244 19.52 -13.07 -19.62
N HIS A 245 19.36 -12.53 -18.40
CA HIS A 245 18.78 -13.28 -17.29
C HIS A 245 17.30 -13.62 -17.54
N VAL A 246 16.53 -12.69 -18.13
CA VAL A 246 15.14 -12.94 -18.53
C VAL A 246 15.08 -13.95 -19.68
N LYS A 247 15.94 -13.83 -20.70
CA LYS A 247 16.01 -14.82 -21.80
C LYS A 247 16.22 -16.23 -21.26
N THR A 248 17.20 -16.39 -20.37
CA THR A 248 17.55 -17.69 -19.76
C THR A 248 16.35 -18.31 -19.03
N GLN A 249 15.60 -17.48 -18.30
CA GLN A 249 14.40 -17.93 -17.60
C GLN A 249 13.28 -18.34 -18.58
N VAL A 250 13.05 -17.56 -19.64
CA VAL A 250 12.04 -17.88 -20.65
C VAL A 250 12.39 -19.15 -21.42
N GLU A 251 13.66 -19.35 -21.79
CA GLU A 251 14.13 -20.58 -22.44
C GLU A 251 13.90 -21.81 -21.55
N LYS A 252 14.17 -21.68 -20.24
CA LYS A 252 13.90 -22.73 -19.26
C LYS A 252 12.40 -23.05 -19.21
N THR A 253 11.55 -22.03 -19.10
CA THR A 253 10.10 -22.18 -19.07
C THR A 253 9.57 -22.82 -20.36
N ALA A 254 10.01 -22.37 -21.53
CA ALA A 254 9.61 -22.92 -22.82
C ALA A 254 9.99 -24.41 -22.95
N LYS A 255 11.19 -24.80 -22.52
CA LYS A 255 11.63 -26.21 -22.50
C LYS A 255 10.79 -27.07 -21.56
N LEU A 256 10.51 -26.59 -20.35
CA LEU A 256 9.70 -27.31 -19.35
C LEU A 256 8.23 -27.43 -19.75
N ASN A 257 7.70 -26.45 -20.49
CA ASN A 257 6.31 -26.43 -20.92
C ASN A 257 6.03 -27.36 -22.11
N GLN A 258 7.04 -27.94 -22.76
CA GLN A 258 6.82 -28.83 -23.91
C GLN A 258 5.98 -30.07 -23.52
N PRO A 259 4.99 -30.47 -24.34
CA PRO A 259 4.68 -30.01 -25.71
C PRO A 259 3.72 -28.80 -25.81
N GLY A 260 3.48 -28.08 -24.71
CA GLY A 260 2.67 -26.87 -24.65
C GLY A 260 3.19 -25.70 -25.48
N LYS A 261 2.43 -24.60 -25.48
CA LYS A 261 2.73 -23.36 -26.23
C LYS A 261 3.16 -22.27 -25.28
N THR A 262 4.28 -21.62 -25.61
CA THR A 262 4.78 -20.43 -24.90
C THR A 262 4.76 -19.24 -25.84
N ARG A 263 4.04 -18.19 -25.45
CA ARG A 263 3.90 -16.96 -26.24
C ARG A 263 4.48 -15.76 -25.49
N ILE A 264 5.07 -14.82 -26.22
CA ILE A 264 5.53 -13.54 -25.67
C ILE A 264 4.85 -12.39 -26.41
N VAL A 265 4.11 -11.60 -25.66
CA VAL A 265 3.51 -10.35 -26.13
C VAL A 265 4.55 -9.25 -26.05
N PHE A 266 4.78 -8.53 -27.15
CA PHE A 266 5.75 -7.45 -27.22
C PHE A 266 5.24 -6.30 -28.09
N SER A 267 6.02 -5.22 -28.15
CA SER A 267 5.79 -4.07 -29.05
C SER A 267 7.00 -3.92 -29.95
N SER A 268 6.80 -4.05 -31.26
CA SER A 268 7.87 -3.83 -32.25
C SER A 268 8.35 -2.38 -32.25
N LEU A 269 7.47 -1.40 -31.96
CA LEU A 269 7.83 0.02 -31.86
C LEU A 269 8.75 0.34 -30.68
N CYS A 270 8.92 -0.57 -29.73
CA CYS A 270 9.90 -0.44 -28.66
C CYS A 270 11.32 -0.88 -29.06
N LEU A 271 11.50 -1.45 -30.25
CA LEU A 271 12.75 -2.04 -30.71
C LEU A 271 13.22 -1.44 -32.04
N ASN A 272 14.54 -1.35 -32.24
CA ASN A 272 15.12 -1.07 -33.54
C ASN A 272 15.09 -2.32 -34.44
N GLU A 273 15.31 -2.13 -35.73
CA GLU A 273 15.20 -3.20 -36.75
C GLU A 273 16.09 -4.40 -36.43
N THR A 274 17.34 -4.18 -36.03
CA THR A 274 18.27 -5.26 -35.64
C THR A 274 17.72 -6.08 -34.47
N ALA A 275 17.31 -5.41 -33.38
CA ALA A 275 16.77 -6.09 -32.22
C ALA A 275 15.47 -6.84 -32.51
N GLN A 276 14.66 -6.38 -33.47
CA GLN A 276 13.47 -7.10 -33.92
C GLN A 276 13.83 -8.39 -34.67
N ILE A 277 14.79 -8.33 -35.61
CA ILE A 277 15.27 -9.51 -36.35
C ILE A 277 15.86 -10.54 -35.38
N ASP A 278 16.71 -10.11 -34.47
CA ASP A 278 17.33 -10.97 -33.47
C ASP A 278 16.28 -11.62 -32.56
N PHE A 279 15.25 -10.87 -32.16
CA PHE A 279 14.18 -11.39 -31.32
C PHE A 279 13.36 -12.47 -32.03
N GLN A 280 13.02 -12.25 -33.31
CA GLN A 280 12.30 -13.22 -34.13
C GLN A 280 13.11 -14.51 -34.32
N GLN A 281 14.42 -14.39 -34.59
CA GLN A 281 15.30 -15.54 -34.75
C GLN A 281 15.41 -16.33 -33.44
N TRP A 282 15.68 -15.66 -32.32
CA TRP A 282 15.76 -16.30 -30.99
C TRP A 282 14.45 -17.00 -30.60
N ALA A 283 13.30 -16.38 -30.87
CA ALA A 283 12.00 -16.95 -30.54
C ALA A 283 11.73 -18.22 -31.36
N LYS A 284 12.06 -18.20 -32.65
CA LYS A 284 11.96 -19.37 -33.54
C LYS A 284 12.84 -20.53 -33.08
N GLU A 285 14.08 -20.26 -32.68
CA GLU A 285 15.02 -21.28 -32.18
C GLU A 285 14.53 -21.96 -30.89
N ASN A 286 13.74 -21.25 -30.09
CA ASN A 286 13.23 -21.75 -28.80
C ASN A 286 11.76 -22.21 -28.86
N ASN A 287 11.15 -22.28 -30.04
CA ASN A 287 9.74 -22.61 -30.23
C ASN A 287 8.79 -21.71 -29.40
N ILE A 288 9.07 -20.41 -29.43
CA ILE A 288 8.30 -19.36 -28.78
C ILE A 288 7.57 -18.56 -29.85
N GLU A 289 6.27 -18.35 -29.65
CA GLU A 289 5.46 -17.49 -30.53
C GLU A 289 5.52 -16.04 -30.06
N LEU A 290 5.81 -15.10 -30.97
CA LEU A 290 5.79 -13.68 -30.67
C LEU A 290 4.46 -13.06 -31.11
N VAL A 291 3.86 -12.27 -30.22
CA VAL A 291 2.61 -11.54 -30.48
C VAL A 291 2.91 -10.04 -30.41
N ASP A 292 2.94 -9.38 -31.56
CA ASP A 292 3.21 -7.93 -31.63
C ASP A 292 1.91 -7.12 -31.49
N ILE A 293 1.77 -6.36 -30.41
CA ILE A 293 0.59 -5.51 -30.18
C ILE A 293 0.45 -4.39 -31.21
N ASP A 294 1.55 -3.98 -31.85
CA ASP A 294 1.55 -2.92 -32.84
C ASP A 294 0.96 -3.39 -34.19
N SER A 295 0.98 -4.70 -34.43
CA SER A 295 0.45 -5.34 -35.64
C SER A 295 -1.06 -5.66 -35.58
N ILE A 296 -1.67 -5.57 -34.39
CA ILE A 296 -3.09 -5.90 -34.19
C ILE A 296 -3.97 -4.83 -34.86
N ASP A 297 -4.82 -5.25 -35.80
CA ASP A 297 -5.84 -4.39 -36.41
C ASP A 297 -6.94 -4.06 -35.40
N LEU A 298 -6.98 -2.81 -34.96
CA LEU A 298 -7.95 -2.30 -33.99
C LEU A 298 -9.39 -2.40 -34.51
N LYS A 299 -9.61 -2.50 -35.83
CA LYS A 299 -10.96 -2.68 -36.41
C LYS A 299 -11.47 -4.12 -36.27
N SER A 300 -10.58 -5.07 -35.99
CA SER A 300 -10.90 -6.50 -35.87
C SER A 300 -11.22 -6.96 -34.45
N VAL A 301 -11.08 -6.07 -33.46
CA VAL A 301 -11.30 -6.35 -32.04
C VAL A 301 -12.52 -5.60 -31.50
N SER A 302 -12.94 -5.91 -30.28
CA SER A 302 -14.02 -5.16 -29.63
C SER A 302 -13.61 -3.72 -29.32
N GLU A 303 -14.57 -2.81 -29.14
CA GLU A 303 -14.30 -1.43 -28.75
C GLU A 303 -13.49 -1.36 -27.44
N THR A 304 -13.86 -2.17 -26.46
CA THR A 304 -13.15 -2.28 -25.17
C THR A 304 -11.69 -2.75 -25.36
N ASP A 305 -11.46 -3.77 -26.18
CA ASP A 305 -10.10 -4.26 -26.48
C ASP A 305 -9.27 -3.19 -27.19
N ALA A 306 -9.89 -2.48 -28.15
CA ALA A 306 -9.23 -1.39 -28.88
C ALA A 306 -8.82 -0.25 -27.93
N GLN A 307 -9.68 0.10 -26.97
CA GLN A 307 -9.37 1.09 -25.94
C GLN A 307 -8.19 0.66 -25.05
N LEU A 308 -8.17 -0.59 -24.57
CA LEU A 308 -7.03 -1.12 -23.80
C LEU A 308 -5.73 -1.13 -24.60
N LEU A 309 -5.78 -1.56 -25.87
CA LEU A 309 -4.62 -1.57 -26.75
C LEU A 309 -4.08 -0.15 -27.01
N ASN A 310 -4.97 0.84 -27.20
CA ASN A 310 -4.57 2.23 -27.34
C ASN A 310 -3.92 2.76 -26.06
N LEU A 311 -4.52 2.53 -24.88
CA LEU A 311 -3.93 2.92 -23.60
C LEU A 311 -2.55 2.28 -23.39
N ALA A 312 -2.38 1.00 -23.75
CA ALA A 312 -1.09 0.32 -23.66
C ALA A 312 -0.06 0.93 -24.62
N LYS A 313 -0.46 1.28 -25.85
CA LYS A 313 0.40 1.95 -26.83
C LYS A 313 0.80 3.36 -26.36
N ASP A 314 -0.12 4.10 -25.74
CA ASP A 314 0.13 5.43 -25.18
C ASP A 314 1.14 5.35 -24.01
N GLU A 315 0.99 4.37 -23.10
CA GLU A 315 1.94 4.08 -22.03
C GLU A 315 3.35 3.81 -22.57
N LEU A 316 3.46 2.98 -23.62
CA LEU A 316 4.75 2.66 -24.24
C LEU A 316 5.34 3.84 -25.02
N GLU A 317 4.51 4.64 -25.68
CA GLU A 317 4.95 5.85 -26.37
C GLU A 317 5.47 6.90 -25.37
N ALA A 318 4.74 7.14 -24.29
CA ALA A 318 5.16 8.03 -23.22
C ALA A 318 6.44 7.53 -22.55
N MET A 319 6.60 6.22 -22.35
CA MET A 319 7.85 5.62 -21.85
C MET A 319 9.03 5.94 -22.79
N ARG A 320 8.89 5.67 -24.10
CA ARG A 320 9.94 5.95 -25.09
C ARG A 320 10.34 7.42 -25.14
N LYS A 321 9.38 8.32 -24.88
CA LYS A 321 9.60 9.78 -24.83
C LYS A 321 10.09 10.29 -23.47
N GLY A 322 10.21 9.44 -22.45
CA GLY A 322 10.56 9.85 -21.08
C GLY A 322 9.49 10.70 -20.39
N LYS A 323 8.21 10.51 -20.75
CA LYS A 323 7.07 11.31 -20.28
C LYS A 323 6.17 10.55 -19.29
N GLY A 324 6.77 9.73 -18.42
CA GLY A 324 6.08 9.05 -17.32
C GLY A 324 5.23 7.82 -17.70
N GLY A 325 5.33 7.36 -18.95
CA GLY A 325 4.77 6.08 -19.35
C GLY A 325 5.48 4.90 -18.70
N ASN A 326 4.76 3.80 -18.47
CA ASN A 326 5.24 2.67 -17.71
C ASN A 326 4.98 1.31 -18.41
N PRO A 327 6.02 0.48 -18.65
CA PRO A 327 5.84 -0.79 -19.35
C PRO A 327 5.08 -1.83 -18.52
N ALA A 328 5.12 -1.77 -17.19
CA ALA A 328 4.26 -2.63 -16.38
C ALA A 328 2.79 -2.21 -16.48
N ALA A 329 2.50 -0.90 -16.53
CA ALA A 329 1.12 -0.45 -16.79
C ALA A 329 0.61 -0.89 -18.16
N ALA A 330 1.44 -0.84 -19.21
CA ALA A 330 1.11 -1.40 -20.51
C ALA A 330 0.89 -2.92 -20.44
N SER A 331 1.75 -3.65 -19.72
CA SER A 331 1.60 -5.10 -19.49
C SER A 331 0.29 -5.42 -18.77
N ASP A 332 -0.04 -4.61 -17.77
CA ASP A 332 -1.25 -4.74 -16.98
C ASP A 332 -2.52 -4.61 -17.82
N LEU A 333 -2.50 -3.75 -18.85
CA LEU A 333 -3.61 -3.49 -19.76
C LEU A 333 -3.80 -4.64 -20.77
N VAL A 334 -2.71 -5.10 -21.40
CA VAL A 334 -2.80 -6.06 -22.52
C VAL A 334 -3.21 -7.46 -22.09
N ARG A 335 -3.02 -7.84 -20.82
CA ARG A 335 -3.53 -9.11 -20.29
C ARG A 335 -5.06 -9.15 -20.14
N TRP A 336 -5.78 -8.08 -20.45
CA TRP A 336 -7.24 -8.04 -20.50
C TRP A 336 -7.80 -7.93 -21.93
N VAL A 337 -6.97 -8.18 -22.95
CA VAL A 337 -7.37 -8.09 -24.36
C VAL A 337 -7.66 -9.49 -24.92
N ASP A 338 -8.89 -9.76 -25.39
CA ASP A 338 -9.33 -11.12 -25.78
C ASP A 338 -8.45 -11.73 -26.89
N VAL A 339 -8.03 -10.93 -27.89
CA VAL A 339 -7.18 -11.42 -28.99
C VAL A 339 -5.78 -11.83 -28.53
N ILE A 340 -5.27 -11.23 -27.45
CA ILE A 340 -3.98 -11.59 -26.85
C ILE A 340 -4.14 -12.88 -26.00
N ILE A 341 -5.20 -12.94 -25.19
CA ILE A 341 -5.54 -14.09 -24.37
C ILE A 341 -5.73 -15.34 -25.25
N GLY A 342 -6.42 -15.23 -26.38
CA GLY A 342 -6.69 -16.34 -27.29
C GLY A 342 -7.80 -17.28 -26.80
N GLU A 343 -7.76 -18.54 -27.22
CA GLU A 343 -8.84 -19.51 -26.97
C GLU A 343 -8.96 -19.99 -25.52
N SER A 344 -7.84 -20.23 -24.84
CA SER A 344 -7.68 -20.46 -23.40
C SER A 344 -6.19 -20.39 -23.11
N SER A 345 -5.80 -19.62 -22.11
CA SER A 345 -4.39 -19.46 -21.77
C SER A 345 -4.20 -19.08 -20.32
N THR A 346 -2.95 -19.19 -19.86
CA THR A 346 -2.52 -18.69 -18.56
C THR A 346 -1.48 -17.59 -18.76
N TYR A 347 -1.82 -16.36 -18.36
CA TYR A 347 -0.85 -15.30 -18.19
C TYR A 347 0.07 -15.62 -17.01
N ILE A 348 1.37 -15.43 -17.21
CA ILE A 348 2.38 -15.46 -16.16
C ILE A 348 3.36 -14.30 -16.34
N ASP A 349 3.71 -13.63 -15.24
CA ASP A 349 4.87 -12.73 -15.20
C ASP A 349 6.10 -13.51 -15.67
N ILE A 350 6.92 -12.84 -16.49
CA ILE A 350 7.96 -13.50 -17.30
C ILE A 350 9.09 -14.13 -16.46
N ASP A 351 9.26 -13.67 -15.23
CA ASP A 351 10.26 -14.10 -14.28
C ASP A 351 9.77 -15.23 -13.35
N LEU A 352 8.48 -15.61 -13.42
CA LEU A 352 7.96 -16.65 -12.55
C LEU A 352 8.57 -18.02 -12.86
N PRO A 353 9.07 -18.74 -11.84
CA PRO A 353 9.60 -20.08 -12.03
C PRO A 353 8.46 -21.07 -12.28
N MET A 354 8.58 -21.83 -13.38
CA MET A 354 7.80 -23.03 -13.62
C MET A 354 8.29 -24.16 -12.70
N ASN A 355 7.36 -24.87 -12.08
CA ASN A 355 7.64 -26.01 -11.21
C ASN A 355 7.94 -27.27 -12.04
N ASP A 356 9.01 -28.00 -11.71
CA ASP A 356 9.47 -29.19 -12.43
C ASP A 356 8.55 -30.44 -12.28
N LYS A 357 7.37 -30.29 -11.66
CA LYS A 357 6.41 -31.39 -11.49
C LYS A 357 5.56 -31.56 -12.76
N LYS A 358 5.08 -32.79 -12.98
CA LYS A 358 4.25 -33.14 -14.16
C LYS A 358 3.15 -32.10 -14.39
N VAL A 359 3.17 -31.50 -15.58
CA VAL A 359 2.22 -30.52 -16.06
C VAL A 359 0.83 -31.18 -16.18
N THR A 360 -0.10 -30.78 -15.33
CA THR A 360 -1.51 -31.18 -15.49
C THR A 360 -2.12 -30.39 -16.62
N VAL A 361 -2.31 -31.00 -17.79
CA VAL A 361 -2.71 -30.31 -19.03
C VAL A 361 -4.00 -29.49 -18.86
N GLU A 362 -5.01 -30.07 -18.22
CA GLU A 362 -6.30 -29.42 -18.03
C GLU A 362 -6.68 -29.39 -16.55
N VAL A 363 -7.10 -28.21 -16.08
CA VAL A 363 -7.60 -28.01 -14.72
C VAL A 363 -8.99 -27.41 -14.77
N HIS A 364 -9.77 -27.69 -13.73
CA HIS A 364 -11.14 -27.25 -13.61
C HIS A 364 -11.32 -26.31 -12.43
N SER A 365 -12.23 -25.35 -12.55
CA SER A 365 -12.51 -24.37 -11.52
C SER A 365 -13.93 -23.83 -11.62
N GLY A 366 -14.42 -23.26 -10.53
CA GLY A 366 -15.77 -22.72 -10.42
C GLY A 366 -15.98 -21.32 -10.97
N PHE A 367 -14.93 -20.66 -11.45
CA PHE A 367 -15.00 -19.31 -12.02
C PHE A 367 -14.18 -19.24 -13.33
N PRO A 368 -14.59 -18.48 -14.37
CA PRO A 368 -13.97 -18.57 -15.70
C PRO A 368 -12.67 -17.75 -15.86
N VAL A 369 -12.31 -16.90 -14.89
CA VAL A 369 -11.04 -16.15 -14.85
C VAL A 369 -10.45 -16.23 -13.45
N LEU A 370 -9.30 -16.87 -13.31
CA LEU A 370 -8.67 -17.12 -12.00
C LEU A 370 -7.53 -16.15 -11.75
N LEU A 371 -7.47 -15.58 -10.56
CA LEU A 371 -6.35 -14.73 -10.12
C LEU A 371 -5.45 -15.48 -9.13
N ASN A 372 -4.22 -14.99 -8.97
CA ASN A 372 -3.39 -15.36 -7.84
C ASN A 372 -3.97 -14.79 -6.55
N MET A 373 -4.23 -15.64 -5.57
CA MET A 373 -4.88 -15.26 -4.33
C MET A 373 -4.24 -15.95 -3.13
N GLY A 374 -4.31 -15.27 -2.00
CA GLY A 374 -3.85 -15.77 -0.71
C GLY A 374 -4.47 -14.96 0.41
N SER A 375 -3.94 -15.11 1.62
CA SER A 375 -4.43 -14.31 2.75
C SER A 375 -3.45 -14.24 3.91
N ALA A 376 -3.40 -13.08 4.55
CA ALA A 376 -2.62 -12.88 5.77
C ALA A 376 -3.52 -12.91 7.01
N LEU A 377 -3.00 -13.50 8.09
CA LEU A 377 -3.64 -13.58 9.38
C LEU A 377 -3.04 -12.56 10.32
N THR A 378 -3.83 -11.57 10.71
CA THR A 378 -3.51 -10.69 11.83
C THR A 378 -4.00 -11.31 13.14
N LYS A 379 -3.10 -11.40 14.12
CA LYS A 379 -3.39 -11.91 15.47
C LYS A 379 -3.29 -10.75 16.46
N ASP A 380 -4.43 -10.21 16.87
CA ASP A 380 -4.48 -9.11 17.83
C ASP A 380 -4.79 -9.63 19.23
N GLY A 381 -3.77 -10.14 19.93
CA GLY A 381 -3.88 -10.56 21.33
C GLY A 381 -4.91 -11.68 21.57
N GLN A 382 -5.99 -11.38 22.30
CA GLN A 382 -7.06 -12.35 22.63
C GLN A 382 -8.22 -12.37 21.61
N GLN A 383 -8.22 -11.50 20.60
CA GLN A 383 -9.21 -11.51 19.53
C GLN A 383 -8.98 -12.71 18.60
N PRO A 384 -10.02 -13.21 17.90
CA PRO A 384 -9.80 -14.21 16.86
C PRO A 384 -8.86 -13.67 15.79
N ALA A 385 -8.04 -14.55 15.23
CA ALA A 385 -7.21 -14.18 14.10
C ALA A 385 -8.10 -13.67 12.97
N MET A 386 -7.77 -12.53 12.39
CA MET A 386 -8.50 -11.93 11.28
C MET A 386 -7.79 -12.30 9.98
N GLU A 387 -8.55 -12.82 9.00
CA GLU A 387 -8.02 -13.20 7.70
C GLU A 387 -8.26 -12.06 6.70
N ASN A 388 -7.16 -11.53 6.15
CA ASN A 388 -7.14 -10.47 5.16
C ASN A 388 -6.78 -11.08 3.80
N PRO A 389 -7.66 -10.99 2.80
CA PRO A 389 -7.39 -11.51 1.47
C PRO A 389 -6.29 -10.70 0.77
N ALA A 390 -5.49 -11.39 -0.04
CA ALA A 390 -4.49 -10.80 -0.91
C ALA A 390 -4.71 -11.30 -2.33
N PHE A 391 -4.58 -10.40 -3.30
CA PHE A 391 -4.78 -10.67 -4.72
C PHE A 391 -3.58 -10.15 -5.51
N ASN A 392 -3.20 -10.89 -6.55
CA ASN A 392 -2.20 -10.43 -7.52
C ASN A 392 -2.57 -10.89 -8.93
N THR A 393 -1.98 -10.21 -9.91
CA THR A 393 -2.21 -10.39 -11.34
C THR A 393 -0.97 -10.88 -12.06
N ASP A 394 0.05 -11.30 -11.33
CA ASP A 394 1.25 -11.98 -11.82
C ASP A 394 0.96 -13.36 -12.41
N MET A 395 -0.17 -13.97 -12.04
CA MET A 395 -0.71 -15.17 -12.67
C MET A 395 -2.22 -15.02 -12.88
N ILE A 396 -2.68 -15.21 -14.12
CA ILE A 396 -4.11 -15.18 -14.47
C ILE A 396 -4.42 -16.34 -15.42
N ALA A 397 -5.42 -17.16 -15.10
CA ALA A 397 -5.87 -18.22 -16.01
C ALA A 397 -7.23 -17.87 -16.62
N TYR A 398 -7.39 -18.13 -17.92
CA TYR A 398 -8.61 -17.87 -18.68
C TYR A 398 -9.21 -19.18 -19.20
N SER A 399 -10.47 -19.43 -18.85
CA SER A 399 -11.14 -20.70 -19.18
C SER A 399 -11.41 -20.83 -20.67
N LYS A 400 -11.67 -22.06 -21.12
CA LYS A 400 -12.14 -22.39 -22.48
C LYS A 400 -13.55 -21.85 -22.78
N ASP A 401 -14.33 -21.52 -21.75
CA ASP A 401 -15.65 -20.92 -21.91
C ASP A 401 -15.51 -19.44 -22.29
N LYS A 402 -15.58 -19.18 -23.61
CA LYS A 402 -15.37 -17.85 -24.17
C LYS A 402 -16.40 -16.84 -23.69
N GLU A 403 -17.66 -17.24 -23.57
CA GLU A 403 -18.74 -16.32 -23.20
C GLU A 403 -18.62 -15.92 -21.72
N ALA A 404 -18.46 -16.91 -20.84
CA ALA A 404 -18.34 -16.65 -19.41
C ALA A 404 -17.08 -15.83 -19.07
N ARG A 405 -15.93 -16.11 -19.72
CA ARG A 405 -14.72 -15.31 -19.49
C ARG A 405 -14.87 -13.88 -20.03
N ARG A 406 -15.55 -13.69 -21.16
CA ARG A 406 -15.69 -12.38 -21.82
C ARG A 406 -16.43 -11.40 -20.93
N GLN A 407 -17.49 -11.82 -20.25
CA GLN A 407 -18.19 -11.00 -19.26
C GLN A 407 -17.23 -10.44 -18.19
N ILE A 408 -16.33 -11.28 -17.68
CA ILE A 408 -15.38 -10.91 -16.63
C ILE A 408 -14.28 -10.00 -17.17
N ILE A 409 -13.70 -10.35 -18.32
CA ILE A 409 -12.65 -9.56 -18.98
C ILE A 409 -13.17 -8.16 -19.31
N GLU A 410 -14.34 -8.04 -19.95
CA GLU A 410 -14.93 -6.74 -20.28
C GLU A 410 -15.28 -5.92 -19.02
N GLY A 411 -15.76 -6.57 -17.96
CA GLY A 411 -16.07 -5.90 -16.69
C GLY A 411 -14.82 -5.31 -16.01
N VAL A 412 -13.70 -6.06 -16.01
CA VAL A 412 -12.41 -5.56 -15.50
C VAL A 412 -11.87 -4.45 -16.40
N ALA A 413 -11.88 -4.66 -17.72
CA ALA A 413 -11.40 -3.70 -18.70
C ALA A 413 -12.10 -2.34 -18.58
N LYS A 414 -13.45 -2.33 -18.51
CA LYS A 414 -14.24 -1.11 -18.33
C LYS A 414 -13.89 -0.35 -17.05
N LYS A 415 -13.65 -1.08 -15.94
CA LYS A 415 -13.20 -0.45 -14.68
C LYS A 415 -11.82 0.20 -14.84
N ILE A 416 -10.87 -0.47 -15.50
CA ILE A 416 -9.53 0.07 -15.74
C ILE A 416 -9.60 1.31 -16.65
N ILE A 417 -10.29 1.20 -17.79
CA ILE A 417 -10.48 2.30 -18.75
C ILE A 417 -11.07 3.53 -18.05
N ALA A 418 -12.12 3.34 -17.25
CA ALA A 418 -12.75 4.44 -16.51
C ALA A 418 -11.77 5.16 -15.55
N ARG A 419 -10.81 4.45 -14.95
CA ARG A 419 -9.77 5.06 -14.09
C ARG A 419 -8.79 5.89 -14.91
N TYR A 420 -8.37 5.42 -16.09
CA TYR A 420 -7.51 6.19 -17.00
C TYR A 420 -8.21 7.45 -17.51
N GLU A 421 -9.46 7.32 -17.97
CA GLU A 421 -10.25 8.43 -18.51
C GLU A 421 -10.63 9.47 -17.44
N ASN A 422 -10.81 9.05 -16.19
CA ASN A 422 -11.25 9.91 -15.09
C ASN A 422 -10.21 9.99 -13.95
N CYS A 423 -8.93 10.10 -14.30
CA CYS A 423 -7.82 10.03 -13.35
C CYS A 423 -7.95 11.00 -12.17
N ALA A 424 -8.24 12.28 -12.45
CA ALA A 424 -8.41 13.31 -11.42
C ALA A 424 -9.51 12.94 -10.40
N LYS A 425 -10.67 12.51 -10.91
CA LYS A 425 -11.82 12.11 -10.11
C LYS A 425 -11.51 10.88 -9.27
N TYR A 426 -10.85 9.87 -9.86
CA TYR A 426 -10.48 8.65 -9.14
C TYR A 426 -9.54 8.96 -7.97
N ILE A 427 -8.53 9.81 -8.17
CA ILE A 427 -7.61 10.23 -7.11
C ILE A 427 -8.36 11.00 -6.02
N GLU A 428 -9.28 11.89 -6.40
CA GLU A 428 -10.07 12.69 -5.45
C GLU A 428 -10.96 11.81 -4.56
N GLU A 429 -11.58 10.78 -5.12
CA GLU A 429 -12.46 9.85 -4.40
C GLU A 429 -11.69 8.73 -3.66
N SER A 430 -10.41 8.54 -3.97
CA SER A 430 -9.62 7.45 -3.42
C SER A 430 -9.42 7.56 -1.91
N LYS A 431 -9.50 6.40 -1.25
CA LYS A 431 -9.18 6.20 0.17
C LYS A 431 -7.80 5.57 0.39
N ASN A 432 -7.07 5.28 -0.68
CA ASN A 432 -5.70 4.77 -0.59
C ASN A 432 -4.83 5.87 0.07
N GLU A 433 -4.14 5.54 1.16
CA GLU A 433 -3.40 6.51 1.98
C GLU A 433 -2.37 7.32 1.17
N GLU A 434 -1.77 6.69 0.17
CA GLU A 434 -0.73 7.27 -0.67
C GLU A 434 -1.32 8.19 -1.75
N LEU A 435 -2.48 7.84 -2.33
CA LEU A 435 -3.21 8.74 -3.21
C LEU A 435 -3.83 9.92 -2.43
N VAL A 436 -4.29 9.69 -1.20
CA VAL A 436 -4.74 10.76 -0.29
C VAL A 436 -3.59 11.70 0.04
N ARG A 437 -2.38 11.19 0.21
CA ARG A 437 -1.19 12.01 0.39
C ARG A 437 -0.87 12.82 -0.87
N LEU A 438 -0.90 12.18 -2.04
CA LEU A 438 -0.65 12.86 -3.31
C LEU A 438 -1.64 14.01 -3.55
N LYS A 439 -2.95 13.77 -3.41
CA LYS A 439 -3.96 14.79 -3.70
C LYS A 439 -3.88 16.02 -2.79
N ASN A 440 -3.37 15.83 -1.58
CA ASN A 440 -3.16 16.90 -0.61
C ASN A 440 -1.84 17.67 -0.80
N SER A 441 -0.93 17.15 -1.64
CA SER A 441 0.37 17.78 -1.88
C SER A 441 0.26 19.08 -2.69
N PRO A 442 1.09 20.12 -2.41
CA PRO A 442 1.11 21.34 -3.20
C PRO A 442 1.43 21.11 -4.68
N GLY A 443 2.36 20.20 -4.97
CA GLY A 443 2.77 19.86 -6.33
C GLY A 443 1.63 19.27 -7.16
N TYR A 444 0.84 18.37 -6.58
CA TYR A 444 -0.37 17.86 -7.25
C TYR A 444 -1.40 18.97 -7.47
N LYS A 445 -1.67 19.81 -6.48
CA LYS A 445 -2.64 20.92 -6.63
C LYS A 445 -2.24 21.87 -7.76
N LEU A 446 -0.97 22.26 -7.79
CA LEU A 446 -0.43 23.08 -8.88
C LEU A 446 -0.53 22.38 -10.24
N PHE A 447 -0.31 21.07 -10.28
CA PHE A 447 -0.45 20.27 -11.49
C PHE A 447 -1.90 20.23 -11.99
N ILE A 448 -2.88 20.07 -11.08
CA ILE A 448 -4.31 20.14 -11.39
C ILE A 448 -4.69 21.52 -11.93
N GLU A 449 -4.24 22.60 -11.27
CA GLU A 449 -4.50 23.97 -11.69
C GLU A 449 -3.97 24.25 -13.11
N LYS A 450 -2.73 23.81 -13.39
CA LYS A 450 -2.11 23.98 -14.71
C LYS A 450 -2.79 23.19 -15.83
N THR A 451 -3.47 22.11 -15.49
CA THR A 451 -4.12 21.20 -16.45
C THR A 451 -5.63 21.40 -16.52
N ASP A 452 -6.19 22.35 -15.77
CA ASP A 452 -7.64 22.54 -15.62
C ASP A 452 -8.35 21.23 -15.23
N GLY A 453 -7.67 20.41 -14.41
CA GLY A 453 -8.13 19.07 -14.00
C GLY A 453 -8.17 18.02 -15.11
N LYS A 454 -7.66 18.32 -16.31
CA LYS A 454 -7.64 17.41 -17.47
C LYS A 454 -6.21 17.03 -17.82
N PHE A 455 -5.81 15.84 -17.38
CA PHE A 455 -4.47 15.32 -17.60
C PHE A 455 -4.50 13.81 -17.84
N ASP A 456 -3.51 13.32 -18.57
CA ASP A 456 -3.23 11.89 -18.66
C ASP A 456 -2.38 11.43 -17.47
N LEU A 457 -2.52 10.15 -17.10
CA LEU A 457 -1.82 9.56 -15.97
C LEU A 457 -0.29 9.56 -16.14
N CYS A 458 0.21 9.49 -17.38
CA CYS A 458 1.65 9.50 -17.66
C CYS A 458 2.27 10.84 -17.27
N ALA A 459 1.62 11.97 -17.58
CA ALA A 459 2.04 13.30 -17.21
C ALA A 459 2.09 13.48 -15.67
N LEU A 460 1.11 12.93 -14.95
CA LEU A 460 1.12 12.93 -13.49
C LEU A 460 2.29 12.09 -12.95
N ARG A 461 2.53 10.89 -13.48
CA ARG A 461 3.67 10.05 -13.10
C ARG A 461 5.00 10.75 -13.36
N ALA A 462 5.13 11.46 -14.49
CA ALA A 462 6.32 12.26 -14.79
C ALA A 462 6.55 13.35 -13.73
N ALA A 463 5.52 14.12 -13.39
CA ALA A 463 5.61 15.17 -12.37
C ALA A 463 6.02 14.61 -10.99
N VAL A 464 5.46 13.46 -10.60
CA VAL A 464 5.83 12.78 -9.34
C VAL A 464 7.27 12.22 -9.40
N SER A 465 7.72 11.73 -10.55
CA SER A 465 9.10 11.28 -10.74
C SER A 465 10.11 12.41 -10.67
N GLU A 466 9.77 13.62 -11.07
CA GLU A 466 10.70 14.77 -10.97
C GLU A 466 10.88 15.28 -9.54
N ALA A 467 9.99 14.92 -8.61
CA ALA A 467 10.02 15.45 -7.24
C ALA A 467 11.24 15.02 -6.41
N HIS A 468 12.02 14.00 -6.81
CA HIS A 468 13.12 13.47 -6.00
C HIS A 468 14.52 13.99 -6.41
N GLN A 469 14.62 14.95 -7.34
CA GLN A 469 15.92 15.42 -7.83
C GLN A 469 16.80 16.00 -6.72
N ASP A 470 16.20 16.74 -5.81
CA ASP A 470 16.85 17.34 -4.64
C ASP A 470 15.83 17.62 -3.52
N ALA A 471 16.35 18.04 -2.36
CA ALA A 471 15.55 18.32 -1.16
C ALA A 471 14.48 19.41 -1.40
N LEU A 472 14.81 20.47 -2.14
CA LEU A 472 13.90 21.57 -2.46
C LEU A 472 12.77 21.11 -3.37
N SER A 473 13.08 20.37 -4.43
CA SER A 473 12.09 19.79 -5.35
C SER A 473 11.11 18.90 -4.59
N PHE A 474 11.62 18.06 -3.69
CA PHE A 474 10.80 17.17 -2.88
C PHE A 474 9.90 17.94 -1.91
N ALA A 475 10.47 18.90 -1.18
CA ALA A 475 9.74 19.72 -0.23
C ALA A 475 8.68 20.60 -0.92
N THR A 476 8.99 21.14 -2.10
CA THR A 476 8.08 21.96 -2.91
C THR A 476 6.93 21.12 -3.43
N PHE A 477 7.19 19.90 -3.92
CA PHE A 477 6.14 19.04 -4.45
C PHE A 477 5.25 18.48 -3.34
N PHE A 478 5.83 17.87 -2.30
CA PHE A 478 5.05 17.19 -1.26
C PHE A 478 4.57 18.10 -0.12
N GLY A 479 5.19 19.28 0.03
CA GLY A 479 4.85 20.25 1.06
C GLY A 479 5.62 20.05 2.37
N ALA A 480 5.64 21.12 3.17
CA ALA A 480 6.39 21.18 4.43
C ALA A 480 5.89 20.17 5.47
N GLU A 481 4.58 19.94 5.53
CA GLU A 481 3.96 19.01 6.47
C GLU A 481 4.44 17.57 6.25
N TYR A 482 4.46 17.13 4.98
CA TYR A 482 4.97 15.79 4.66
C TYR A 482 6.48 15.70 4.80
N PHE A 483 7.21 16.72 4.35
CA PHE A 483 8.66 16.78 4.52
C PHE A 483 9.05 16.66 6.00
N ALA A 484 8.38 17.42 6.87
CA ALA A 484 8.59 17.37 8.32
C ALA A 484 8.20 16.01 8.88
N LYS A 485 7.05 15.44 8.50
CA LYS A 485 6.63 14.10 8.97
C LYS A 485 7.65 13.01 8.61
N THR A 486 8.32 13.14 7.47
CA THR A 486 9.26 12.14 6.95
C THR A 486 10.66 12.32 7.54
N PHE A 487 11.19 13.55 7.56
CA PHE A 487 12.59 13.82 7.87
C PHE A 487 12.81 14.58 9.18
N ALA A 488 11.76 15.06 9.84
CA ALA A 488 11.88 16.04 10.92
C ALA A 488 10.80 15.85 12.00
N THR A 489 10.62 16.87 12.85
CA THR A 489 9.49 16.95 13.79
C THR A 489 8.46 17.98 13.30
N GLN A 490 7.21 17.85 13.76
CA GLN A 490 6.14 18.79 13.37
C GLN A 490 6.46 20.24 13.74
N GLU A 491 7.28 20.46 14.76
CA GLU A 491 7.71 21.80 15.17
C GLU A 491 8.56 22.55 14.14
N LEU A 492 9.15 21.83 13.18
CA LEU A 492 9.97 22.42 12.12
C LEU A 492 9.17 22.81 10.87
N ILE A 493 7.86 22.55 10.83
CA ILE A 493 7.00 22.91 9.69
C ILE A 493 7.11 24.40 9.32
N PRO A 494 7.07 25.38 10.26
CA PRO A 494 7.19 26.80 9.91
C PRO A 494 8.52 27.14 9.23
N VAL A 495 9.63 26.62 9.76
CA VAL A 495 10.98 26.78 9.20
C VAL A 495 11.05 26.21 7.79
N ILE A 496 10.50 25.01 7.58
CA ILE A 496 10.50 24.34 6.28
C ILE A 496 9.66 25.12 5.27
N LYS A 497 8.52 25.70 5.67
CA LYS A 497 7.72 26.56 4.78
C LYS A 497 8.50 27.76 4.29
N GLU A 498 9.23 28.42 5.18
CA GLU A 498 10.10 29.54 4.80
C GLU A 498 11.28 29.09 3.95
N ALA A 499 11.89 27.94 4.26
CA ALA A 499 12.96 27.36 3.45
C ALA A 499 12.50 27.12 2.00
N ILE A 500 11.28 26.59 1.81
CA ILE A 500 10.68 26.40 0.48
C ILE A 500 10.44 27.76 -0.19
N GLN A 501 9.84 28.71 0.51
CA GLN A 501 9.54 30.05 -0.02
C GLN A 501 10.80 30.79 -0.48
N HIS A 502 11.91 30.62 0.25
CA HIS A 502 13.20 31.24 -0.04
C HIS A 502 14.13 30.35 -0.88
N GLN A 503 13.64 29.21 -1.39
CA GLN A 503 14.43 28.27 -2.21
C GLN A 503 15.73 27.80 -1.54
N ASN A 504 15.72 27.64 -0.21
CA ASN A 504 16.90 27.29 0.58
C ASN A 504 17.16 25.78 0.58
N GLN A 505 17.83 25.31 -0.47
CA GLN A 505 18.25 23.92 -0.66
C GLN A 505 19.17 23.41 0.46
N GLU A 506 20.09 24.25 0.95
CA GLU A 506 21.11 23.85 1.94
C GLU A 506 20.46 23.48 3.29
N LEU A 507 19.51 24.29 3.74
CA LEU A 507 18.78 24.03 4.97
C LEU A 507 17.95 22.75 4.88
N LEU A 508 17.22 22.55 3.78
CA LEU A 508 16.43 21.33 3.56
C LEU A 508 17.32 20.09 3.49
N THR A 509 18.50 20.21 2.88
CA THR A 509 19.52 19.16 2.84
C THR A 509 20.02 18.82 4.24
N SER A 510 20.35 19.84 5.05
CA SER A 510 20.78 19.66 6.46
C SER A 510 19.72 18.91 7.30
N VAL A 511 18.43 19.13 7.05
CA VAL A 511 17.35 18.40 7.76
C VAL A 511 17.40 16.92 7.43
N ILE A 512 17.61 16.56 6.16
CA ILE A 512 17.70 15.16 5.72
C ILE A 512 18.98 14.51 6.26
N GLU A 513 20.10 15.20 6.24
CA GLU A 513 21.37 14.69 6.79
C GLU A 513 21.25 14.37 8.29
N ASN A 514 20.59 15.25 9.05
CA ASN A 514 20.30 15.01 10.47
C ASN A 514 19.39 13.80 10.68
N HIS A 515 18.40 13.60 9.79
CA HIS A 515 17.56 12.40 9.81
C HIS A 515 18.37 11.12 9.59
N ILE A 516 19.23 11.10 8.57
CA ILE A 516 20.13 9.98 8.26
C ILE A 516 21.00 9.63 9.47
N GLU A 517 21.57 10.64 10.12
CA GLU A 517 22.44 10.48 11.28
C GLU A 517 21.70 9.94 12.50
N LYS A 518 20.55 10.52 12.85
CA LYS A 518 19.74 10.10 14.01
C LYS A 518 19.14 8.70 13.85
N GLN A 519 18.79 8.33 12.62
CA GLN A 519 18.21 7.02 12.32
C GLN A 519 19.26 5.96 11.97
N HIS A 520 20.56 6.32 11.99
CA HIS A 520 21.68 5.44 11.63
C HIS A 520 21.46 4.71 10.28
N LEU A 521 20.98 5.45 9.28
CA LEU A 521 20.63 4.91 7.96
C LEU A 521 21.88 4.67 7.10
N ASN A 522 22.62 3.62 7.40
CA ASN A 522 23.89 3.28 6.74
C ASN A 522 23.77 3.08 5.21
N ASP A 523 22.59 2.70 4.70
CA ASP A 523 22.32 2.49 3.27
C ASP A 523 22.18 3.80 2.46
N TYR A 524 22.17 4.94 3.16
CA TYR A 524 21.94 6.27 2.61
C TYR A 524 23.01 7.23 3.15
N PRO A 525 24.21 7.29 2.54
CA PRO A 525 25.26 8.18 3.00
C PRO A 525 24.83 9.66 2.91
N LYS A 526 25.41 10.52 3.75
CA LYS A 526 25.25 11.99 3.72
C LYS A 526 25.98 12.61 2.50
N THR A 527 25.70 12.10 1.32
CA THR A 527 26.19 12.58 0.02
C THR A 527 24.99 12.94 -0.85
N PRO A 528 25.17 13.79 -1.88
CA PRO A 528 24.08 14.12 -2.81
C PRO A 528 23.38 12.88 -3.38
N ASP A 529 24.14 11.87 -3.78
CA ASP A 529 23.60 10.61 -4.30
C ASP A 529 22.86 9.79 -3.24
N GLY A 530 23.36 9.74 -2.01
CA GLY A 530 22.71 9.04 -0.90
C GLY A 530 21.38 9.70 -0.50
N ILE A 531 21.35 11.04 -0.46
CA ILE A 531 20.13 11.82 -0.22
C ILE A 531 19.14 11.62 -1.37
N LYS A 532 19.58 11.70 -2.63
CA LYS A 532 18.72 11.45 -3.79
C LYS A 532 18.12 10.05 -3.75
N LYS A 533 18.92 9.04 -3.40
CA LYS A 533 18.46 7.64 -3.20
C LYS A 533 17.40 7.55 -2.10
N LEU A 534 17.56 8.29 -0.99
CA LEU A 534 16.59 8.35 0.10
C LEU A 534 15.28 9.03 -0.33
N LEU A 535 15.36 10.22 -0.91
CA LEU A 535 14.17 10.96 -1.41
C LEU A 535 13.38 10.11 -2.40
N LYS A 536 14.09 9.40 -3.27
CA LYS A 536 13.50 8.50 -4.25
C LYS A 536 12.78 7.30 -3.62
N SER A 537 13.27 6.76 -2.51
CA SER A 537 12.57 5.66 -1.83
C SER A 537 11.19 6.09 -1.33
N PHE A 538 11.08 7.31 -0.78
CA PHE A 538 9.81 7.90 -0.36
C PHE A 538 8.91 8.30 -1.54
N GLN A 539 9.48 8.88 -2.60
CA GLN A 539 8.74 9.13 -3.84
C GLN A 539 8.15 7.85 -4.43
N GLY A 540 8.91 6.75 -4.39
CA GLY A 540 8.45 5.43 -4.84
C GLY A 540 7.22 4.92 -4.10
N ILE A 541 7.03 5.26 -2.82
CA ILE A 541 5.83 4.89 -2.06
C ILE A 541 4.58 5.54 -2.67
N VAL A 542 4.68 6.81 -3.07
CA VAL A 542 3.56 7.55 -3.69
C VAL A 542 3.38 7.19 -5.16
N TYR A 543 4.46 6.83 -5.86
CA TYR A 543 4.42 6.43 -7.26
C TYR A 543 3.73 5.07 -7.48
N LYS A 544 3.98 4.07 -6.63
CA LYS A 544 3.44 2.71 -6.78
C LYS A 544 1.91 2.67 -7.01
N PRO A 545 1.08 3.37 -6.21
CA PRO A 545 -0.36 3.45 -6.45
C PRO A 545 -0.73 3.95 -7.85
N LEU A 546 0.05 4.83 -8.47
CA LEU A 546 -0.24 5.34 -9.82
C LEU A 546 -0.15 4.26 -10.91
N VAL A 547 0.39 3.08 -10.59
CA VAL A 547 0.32 1.87 -11.44
C VAL A 547 -0.70 0.90 -10.84
N MET A 548 -0.52 0.52 -9.57
CA MET A 548 -1.29 -0.54 -8.92
C MET A 548 -2.80 -0.25 -8.85
N GLU A 549 -3.18 1.00 -8.59
CA GLU A 549 -4.57 1.45 -8.48
C GLU A 549 -5.17 1.81 -9.85
N PHE A 550 -4.40 1.87 -10.92
CA PHE A 550 -4.93 2.25 -12.24
C PHE A 550 -5.03 1.06 -13.19
N SER A 551 -4.03 0.19 -13.23
CA SER A 551 -3.99 -0.99 -14.09
C SER A 551 -3.62 -2.28 -13.36
N GLY A 552 -2.86 -2.17 -12.26
CA GLY A 552 -2.29 -3.32 -11.56
C GLY A 552 -3.28 -4.08 -10.65
N PRO A 553 -2.75 -4.86 -9.70
CA PRO A 553 -3.55 -5.75 -8.85
C PRO A 553 -4.73 -5.06 -8.13
N SER A 554 -4.57 -3.84 -7.62
CA SER A 554 -5.66 -3.12 -6.93
C SER A 554 -6.78 -2.71 -7.89
N ALA A 555 -6.45 -2.40 -9.15
CA ALA A 555 -7.44 -2.07 -10.16
C ALA A 555 -8.32 -3.27 -10.53
N VAL A 556 -7.71 -4.43 -10.68
CA VAL A 556 -8.39 -5.69 -11.02
C VAL A 556 -9.18 -6.23 -9.83
N SER A 557 -8.54 -6.31 -8.66
CA SER A 557 -9.10 -7.02 -7.50
C SER A 557 -10.22 -6.27 -6.79
N SER A 558 -10.50 -5.01 -7.12
CA SER A 558 -11.58 -4.25 -6.45
C SER A 558 -12.92 -4.98 -6.53
N SER A 559 -13.25 -5.60 -7.66
CA SER A 559 -14.47 -6.41 -7.82
C SER A 559 -14.47 -7.68 -6.96
N TRP A 560 -13.31 -8.30 -6.75
CA TRP A 560 -13.18 -9.47 -5.88
C TRP A 560 -13.31 -9.08 -4.40
N VAL A 561 -12.73 -7.93 -4.02
CA VAL A 561 -12.84 -7.36 -2.66
C VAL A 561 -14.28 -6.93 -2.36
N GLU A 562 -14.96 -6.30 -3.32
CA GLU A 562 -16.40 -5.96 -3.26
C GLU A 562 -17.26 -7.23 -3.04
N ALA A 563 -16.95 -8.32 -3.76
CA ALA A 563 -17.69 -9.60 -3.68
C ALA A 563 -17.60 -10.31 -2.32
N ILE A 564 -16.59 -9.98 -1.50
CA ILE A 564 -16.39 -10.55 -0.16
C ILE A 564 -16.69 -9.54 0.96
N SER A 565 -17.44 -8.48 0.64
CA SER A 565 -17.92 -7.44 1.56
C SER A 565 -16.82 -6.61 2.25
N GLY A 566 -15.59 -6.61 1.70
CA GLY A 566 -14.51 -5.68 2.11
C GLY A 566 -14.07 -5.73 3.57
N ARG A 567 -14.33 -6.82 4.30
CA ARG A 567 -14.02 -6.93 5.74
C ARG A 567 -12.95 -8.00 5.96
N SER A 568 -12.04 -7.75 6.89
CA SER A 568 -11.28 -8.82 7.53
C SER A 568 -12.27 -9.83 8.09
N ILE A 569 -12.12 -11.12 7.76
CA ILE A 569 -13.06 -12.16 8.18
C ILE A 569 -12.45 -12.92 9.37
N PRO A 570 -13.17 -13.09 10.50
CA PRO A 570 -12.66 -13.84 11.64
C PRO A 570 -12.39 -15.30 11.26
N ARG A 571 -11.17 -15.78 11.51
CA ARG A 571 -10.66 -17.09 11.08
C ARG A 571 -11.12 -18.30 11.91
N ASN A 572 -12.19 -18.20 12.71
CA ASN A 572 -12.57 -19.24 13.69
C ASN A 572 -13.21 -20.49 13.05
N PHE A 573 -12.47 -21.16 12.16
CA PHE A 573 -12.97 -22.11 11.16
C PHE A 573 -12.85 -23.59 11.53
N GLU A 574 -12.33 -23.94 12.69
CA GLU A 574 -12.34 -25.35 13.14
C GLU A 574 -13.76 -25.82 13.58
N TYR A 575 -14.72 -24.90 13.70
CA TYR A 575 -16.00 -25.17 14.40
C TYR A 575 -17.26 -24.91 13.57
N LEU A 576 -17.15 -24.39 12.34
CA LEU A 576 -18.32 -24.23 11.46
C LEU A 576 -18.75 -25.59 10.90
N ALA A 577 -20.06 -25.74 10.65
CA ALA A 577 -20.62 -26.97 10.08
C ALA A 577 -20.21 -27.19 8.61
N GLU A 578 -20.02 -26.11 7.85
CA GLU A 578 -19.63 -26.16 6.43
C GLU A 578 -18.51 -25.15 6.13
N PRO A 579 -17.24 -25.58 6.00
CA PRO A 579 -16.14 -24.67 5.68
C PRO A 579 -16.32 -23.88 4.37
N MET A 580 -17.04 -24.46 3.41
CA MET A 580 -17.37 -23.86 2.10
C MET A 580 -18.49 -22.82 2.15
N SER A 581 -19.04 -22.54 3.33
CA SER A 581 -20.00 -21.44 3.51
C SER A 581 -19.32 -20.07 3.53
N GLN A 582 -17.97 -20.02 3.58
CA GLN A 582 -17.21 -18.78 3.57
C GLN A 582 -16.81 -18.33 2.17
N PRO A 583 -16.99 -17.03 1.87
CA PRO A 583 -16.52 -16.45 0.62
C PRO A 583 -15.03 -16.70 0.33
N LEU A 584 -14.14 -16.60 1.32
CA LEU A 584 -12.71 -16.82 1.12
C LEU A 584 -12.34 -18.28 0.81
N ARG A 585 -13.08 -19.26 1.32
CA ARG A 585 -12.87 -20.68 0.98
C ARG A 585 -13.39 -21.00 -0.40
N VAL A 586 -14.54 -20.42 -0.76
CA VAL A 586 -15.07 -20.49 -2.12
C VAL A 586 -14.07 -19.91 -3.12
N LEU A 587 -13.49 -18.73 -2.83
CA LEU A 587 -12.42 -18.16 -3.66
C LEU A 587 -11.18 -19.05 -3.70
N GLN A 588 -10.69 -19.51 -2.55
CA GLN A 588 -9.49 -20.37 -2.47
C GLN A 588 -9.63 -21.64 -3.33
N HIS A 589 -10.77 -22.33 -3.24
CA HIS A 589 -10.96 -23.59 -3.93
C HIS A 589 -11.40 -23.41 -5.39
N HIS A 590 -12.26 -22.44 -5.68
CA HIS A 590 -12.97 -22.36 -6.95
C HIS A 590 -12.64 -21.14 -7.82
N ALA A 591 -11.88 -20.16 -7.32
CA ALA A 591 -11.50 -18.96 -8.08
C ALA A 591 -10.00 -18.62 -8.05
N CYS A 592 -9.18 -19.37 -7.31
CA CYS A 592 -7.74 -19.15 -7.22
C CYS A 592 -6.97 -19.98 -8.26
N VAL A 593 -5.99 -19.35 -8.92
CA VAL A 593 -5.05 -20.00 -9.85
C VAL A 593 -3.89 -20.68 -9.14
N SER A 594 -3.54 -20.23 -7.93
CA SER A 594 -2.44 -20.79 -7.14
C SER A 594 -2.74 -22.26 -6.81
N GLY A 595 -1.79 -23.14 -7.14
CA GLY A 595 -1.98 -24.60 -7.02
C GLY A 595 -2.73 -25.25 -8.18
N LYS A 596 -3.26 -24.47 -9.14
CA LYS A 596 -3.83 -24.97 -10.41
C LYS A 596 -2.91 -24.74 -11.61
N ALA A 597 -2.10 -23.68 -11.57
CA ALA A 597 -1.04 -23.45 -12.56
C ALA A 597 0.31 -23.99 -12.05
N ASN A 598 1.19 -24.38 -12.99
CA ASN A 598 2.50 -24.97 -12.69
C ASN A 598 3.57 -23.92 -12.36
N PHE A 599 3.20 -22.80 -11.74
CA PHE A 599 4.11 -21.70 -11.43
C PHE A 599 4.07 -21.38 -9.94
N SER A 600 5.18 -20.86 -9.43
CA SER A 600 5.30 -20.40 -8.06
C SER A 600 5.44 -18.89 -8.03
N SER A 601 4.45 -18.22 -7.42
CA SER A 601 4.52 -16.80 -7.11
C SER A 601 4.87 -16.61 -5.64
N ASP A 602 5.65 -15.58 -5.38
CA ASP A 602 5.95 -15.11 -4.04
C ASP A 602 5.29 -13.76 -3.73
N ASN A 603 4.64 -13.09 -4.69
CA ASN A 603 4.16 -11.71 -4.59
C ASN A 603 3.07 -11.48 -3.54
N ILE A 604 2.42 -12.53 -3.07
CA ILE A 604 1.38 -12.48 -2.03
C ILE A 604 1.62 -13.55 -0.96
N PRO A 605 1.04 -13.38 0.25
CA PRO A 605 1.02 -14.43 1.26
C PRO A 605 0.38 -15.71 0.72
N LYS A 606 0.82 -16.86 1.23
CA LYS A 606 0.05 -18.10 1.09
C LYS A 606 -1.26 -17.98 1.84
N TRP A 607 -2.27 -18.76 1.47
CA TRP A 607 -3.53 -18.80 2.22
C TRP A 607 -3.30 -19.07 3.71
N CYS A 608 -3.86 -18.19 4.55
CA CYS A 608 -3.78 -18.23 6.00
C CYS A 608 -2.35 -18.12 6.57
N GLU A 609 -1.47 -17.36 5.92
CA GLU A 609 -0.13 -17.11 6.42
C GLU A 609 -0.13 -16.09 7.56
N LEU A 610 0.75 -16.21 8.56
CA LEU A 610 0.82 -15.21 9.64
C LEU A 610 1.36 -13.89 9.11
N GLN A 611 0.72 -12.78 9.44
CA GLN A 611 1.16 -11.43 9.06
C GLN A 611 2.62 -11.17 9.45
N SER A 612 3.05 -11.66 10.62
CA SER A 612 4.45 -11.55 11.07
C SER A 612 5.45 -12.27 10.16
N ASP A 613 5.03 -13.36 9.51
CA ASP A 613 5.89 -14.12 8.61
C ASP A 613 5.91 -13.47 7.21
N VAL A 614 4.79 -12.89 6.79
CA VAL A 614 4.71 -12.02 5.60
C VAL A 614 5.66 -10.83 5.74
N GLU A 615 5.61 -10.12 6.87
CA GLU A 615 6.45 -8.96 7.16
C GLU A 615 7.94 -9.33 7.16
N LYS A 616 8.32 -10.43 7.80
CA LYS A 616 9.72 -10.92 7.79
C LYS A 616 10.20 -11.22 6.37
N ARG A 617 9.38 -11.86 5.54
CA ARG A 617 9.75 -12.17 4.15
C ARG A 617 9.87 -10.91 3.30
N GLN A 618 8.97 -9.95 3.49
CA GLN A 618 9.02 -8.66 2.79
C GLN A 618 10.26 -7.85 3.18
N GLN A 619 10.68 -7.89 4.45
CA GLN A 619 11.92 -7.25 4.91
C GLN A 619 13.18 -7.90 4.32
N GLN A 620 13.12 -9.18 3.92
CA GLN A 620 14.21 -9.92 3.31
C GLN A 620 14.27 -9.79 1.79
N ARG A 621 13.30 -9.12 1.15
CA ARG A 621 13.36 -8.87 -0.30
C ARG A 621 14.36 -7.76 -0.57
N GLU A 622 15.44 -8.10 -1.25
CA GLU A 622 16.43 -7.15 -1.76
C GLU A 622 16.00 -6.50 -3.10
N ASP A 623 14.98 -7.06 -3.76
CA ASP A 623 14.61 -6.67 -5.12
C ASP A 623 13.73 -5.41 -5.17
N GLY A 624 14.25 -4.39 -5.85
CA GLY A 624 13.46 -3.25 -6.29
C GLY A 624 12.52 -3.65 -7.43
N LEU A 625 11.26 -3.19 -7.39
CA LEU A 625 10.28 -3.44 -8.45
C LEU A 625 10.83 -2.95 -9.79
N SER A 626 10.98 -3.88 -10.75
CA SER A 626 11.65 -3.67 -12.04
C SER A 626 11.06 -2.53 -12.87
N TRP A 627 9.80 -2.18 -12.64
CA TRP A 627 9.03 -1.15 -13.33
C TRP A 627 9.08 0.24 -12.68
N LEU A 628 9.73 0.40 -11.52
CA LEU A 628 10.04 1.73 -11.02
C LEU A 628 10.99 2.44 -12.01
N PRO A 629 10.85 3.76 -12.22
CA PRO A 629 11.61 4.49 -13.25
C PRO A 629 13.12 4.18 -13.28
N ASP A 630 13.75 4.03 -12.12
CA ASP A 630 15.18 3.77 -12.04
C ASP A 630 15.57 2.30 -12.23
N ALA A 631 14.68 1.36 -11.88
CA ALA A 631 14.92 -0.03 -12.25
C ALA A 631 14.82 -0.18 -13.78
N GLN A 632 13.94 0.60 -14.41
CA GLN A 632 13.91 0.75 -15.87
C GLN A 632 15.21 1.38 -16.41
N GLU A 633 15.71 2.47 -15.81
CA GLU A 633 17.02 3.03 -16.21
C GLU A 633 18.17 2.02 -16.04
N LYS A 634 18.19 1.25 -14.94
CA LYS A 634 19.20 0.22 -14.69
C LYS A 634 19.16 -0.86 -15.77
N LEU A 635 17.98 -1.41 -16.05
CA LEU A 635 17.77 -2.40 -17.13
C LEU A 635 18.22 -1.85 -18.49
N LYS A 636 17.96 -0.57 -18.76
CA LYS A 636 18.40 0.10 -19.99
C LYS A 636 19.93 0.14 -20.09
N ARG A 637 20.63 0.44 -18.99
CA ARG A 637 22.11 0.47 -18.93
C ARG A 637 22.73 -0.93 -19.01
N GLU A 638 22.17 -1.92 -18.32
CA GLU A 638 22.62 -3.32 -18.40
C GLU A 638 22.60 -3.82 -19.85
N GLY A 639 21.57 -3.47 -20.62
CA GLY A 639 21.50 -3.78 -22.05
C GLY A 639 22.57 -3.08 -22.91
N GLN A 640 23.08 -1.91 -22.50
CA GLN A 640 24.14 -1.21 -23.23
C GLN A 640 25.52 -1.81 -22.95
N GLN A 641 25.76 -2.31 -21.74
CA GLN A 641 27.05 -2.85 -21.32
C GLN A 641 27.30 -4.26 -21.91
N ALA A 642 26.27 -5.10 -21.95
CA ALA A 642 26.36 -6.43 -22.58
C ALA A 642 26.73 -6.39 -24.07
N LYS A 643 26.34 -5.31 -24.78
CA LYS A 643 26.62 -5.13 -26.22
C LYS A 643 28.02 -4.58 -26.52
N ILE A 644 28.76 -4.17 -25.48
CA ILE A 644 30.17 -3.76 -25.59
C ILE A 644 31.09 -4.98 -25.33
N GLU A 645 30.56 -6.01 -24.66
CA GLU A 645 31.28 -7.24 -24.29
C GLU A 645 31.06 -8.39 -25.31
N GLU A 646 29.99 -8.35 -26.11
CA GLU A 646 29.82 -9.10 -27.38
C GLU A 646 30.47 -8.39 -28.57
#